data_AF-A0AAV0TD82-F1
#
_entry.id   AF-A0AAV0TD82-F1
#
_cell.length_a   1.000
_cell.length_b   1.000
_cell.length_c   1.000
_cell.angle_alpha   90.00
_cell.angle_beta   90.00
_cell.angle_gamma   90.00
#
_symmetry.space_group_name_H-M   'P 1'
#
loop_
_entity.id
_entity.type
_entity.pdbx_description
1 polymer ?
#
loop_
_entity_poly.entity_id
_entity_poly.type
_entity_poly.pdbx_seq_one_letter_code
_entity_poly.pdbx_strand_id
1 'polypeptide(L)'
;MQVLWSIMILLLVHDCWAIQPSRWNENQLKTESGLKIWVDPETPQEMHTWGTSRGDTWELVMSDEFNTPGRSFRPGDDHMWTSIEKPDGVNAAMEFYAHNKTTTACDESTDVCSFQIELEESVVQLQVWNSFLSTPGFENVTFFYRGGMVQSWNKFCMQGGLIDIRAQLPGALSESSGNPDISLGSSGRAQSLRYYPTWPGIWMMGNLGRAIFSGSTNKMWPFSYDACDPDAFDPKNQRISACDADPGSGMNHYQGRGAPEIDILEGGGTSVSISIQVGPGMPPDFRVVKPVGENELCIYSSSCQTPGANVPGIPESVYVESRGHESWYQNLRYAANNFCVQNASEQQSFSTVDASLEAGIEDNTCSVTTCPASYDIHSDLGFMNSITNDRWGINLNGTCFSAINSYMGEFICSAGNPDPRCKPLEGAQVAQEDESSFAFQLDALSANWPVHMAVYTEFVEYQVEWVPGPNGHVRWMLAGEPLYEIPSRSVTHPPQGASVKNPIKVMVEEPLYLIFNVAMSSKWGAQPPNPKHPCRGDGMDPVANKICDAFPMYLKIDYVRVYQDLSPNSAMSLGCNPKTHPTHQWILDHLDEYEDEENRLVEVHGKAFCRSDLDCTIQTARRRSTSKKVPGILTGRCVNQRCACVSGTWTGPRCIIPSNPSAVSFGPPMVLSACVGSVLFVLGFVSCIALCFPRGKEDEAVDGEHKVKKQQQQRPQYGLLRRQSSRYPHSSWLSE
;
A
#
# COMPACT_ATOMS: atom_id res chain seq x y z
N MET A 1 -20.69 14.09 61.24
CA MET A 1 -19.45 13.41 60.78
C MET A 1 -19.69 12.03 60.15
N GLN A 2 -20.90 11.76 59.62
CA GLN A 2 -21.24 10.54 58.86
C GLN A 2 -21.88 10.85 57.50
N VAL A 3 -21.95 12.13 57.09
CA VAL A 3 -22.51 12.57 55.80
C VAL A 3 -21.40 12.99 54.80
N LEU A 4 -20.14 13.05 55.25
CA LEU A 4 -18.99 13.41 54.40
C LEU A 4 -18.29 12.20 53.76
N TRP A 5 -18.63 10.97 54.15
CA TRP A 5 -18.03 9.75 53.58
C TRP A 5 -18.82 9.17 52.40
N SER A 6 -20.11 9.51 52.25
CA SER A 6 -20.95 9.01 51.15
C SER A 6 -20.84 9.85 49.87
N ILE A 7 -20.35 11.09 49.95
CA ILE A 7 -20.19 11.99 48.80
C ILE A 7 -18.82 11.80 48.12
N MET A 8 -17.81 11.29 48.83
CA MET A 8 -16.49 10.99 48.24
C MET A 8 -16.47 9.70 47.41
N ILE A 9 -17.42 8.79 47.60
CA ILE A 9 -17.50 7.52 46.84
C ILE A 9 -18.31 7.68 45.55
N LEU A 10 -19.20 8.68 45.45
CA LEU A 10 -19.92 8.99 44.20
C LEU A 10 -19.15 9.92 43.26
N LEU A 11 -18.16 10.66 43.74
CA LEU A 11 -17.27 11.50 42.92
C LEU A 11 -16.02 10.77 42.41
N LEU A 12 -15.73 9.56 42.90
CA LEU A 12 -14.62 8.72 42.40
C LEU A 12 -15.07 7.65 41.39
N VAL A 13 -16.37 7.60 41.06
CA VAL A 13 -16.92 6.63 40.08
C VAL A 13 -17.40 7.32 38.79
N HIS A 14 -17.35 8.66 38.71
CA HIS A 14 -17.72 9.40 37.49
C HIS A 14 -16.55 9.86 36.60
N ASP A 15 -15.30 9.79 37.07
CA ASP A 15 -14.11 10.10 36.26
C ASP A 15 -13.37 8.86 35.75
N CYS A 16 -14.05 7.71 35.74
CA CYS A 16 -13.53 6.48 35.13
C CYS A 16 -14.22 6.21 33.78
N TRP A 17 -14.43 7.25 32.98
CA TRP A 17 -14.48 7.08 31.53
C TRP A 17 -13.04 7.06 31.03
N ALA A 18 -12.61 5.85 30.70
CA ALA A 18 -11.31 5.54 30.17
C ALA A 18 -11.03 6.42 28.94
N ILE A 19 -10.15 7.40 29.10
CA ILE A 19 -9.28 7.82 28.00
C ILE A 19 -8.40 6.60 27.72
N GLN A 20 -8.84 5.72 26.83
CA GLN A 20 -7.98 4.71 26.23
C GLN A 20 -7.02 5.44 25.28
N PRO A 21 -5.71 5.50 25.56
CA PRO A 21 -4.78 5.91 24.54
C PRO A 21 -4.69 4.76 23.53
N SER A 22 -5.20 4.96 22.32
CA SER A 22 -4.98 4.09 21.16
C SER A 22 -3.46 4.07 20.88
N ARG A 23 -2.81 3.01 21.36
CA ARG A 23 -1.36 2.95 21.65
C ARG A 23 -0.50 2.36 20.53
N TRP A 24 -0.94 2.42 19.27
CA TRP A 24 -0.24 1.72 18.19
C TRP A 24 1.04 2.43 17.70
N ASN A 25 1.22 3.74 17.91
CA ASN A 25 2.37 4.47 17.35
C ASN A 25 3.51 4.82 18.32
N GLU A 26 3.38 4.61 19.64
CA GLU A 26 4.41 5.05 20.60
C GLU A 26 5.07 3.93 21.43
N ASN A 27 4.63 2.67 21.30
CA ASN A 27 5.14 1.53 22.10
C ASN A 27 5.65 0.36 21.24
N GLN A 28 6.18 0.60 20.05
CA GLN A 28 6.80 -0.49 19.29
C GLN A 28 8.13 -0.88 19.95
N LEU A 29 8.10 -2.04 20.62
CA LEU A 29 9.30 -2.68 21.13
C LEU A 29 10.23 -2.99 19.95
N LYS A 30 11.52 -2.81 20.13
CA LYS A 30 12.51 -3.14 19.08
C LYS A 30 12.85 -4.62 19.15
N THR A 31 13.13 -5.21 17.99
CA THR A 31 13.75 -6.54 17.94
C THR A 31 15.13 -6.50 18.59
N GLU A 32 15.58 -7.64 19.12
CA GLU A 32 16.91 -7.74 19.73
C GLU A 32 18.04 -7.54 18.70
N SER A 33 17.80 -7.90 17.43
CA SER A 33 18.73 -7.65 16.32
C SER A 33 18.74 -6.19 15.84
N GLY A 34 17.70 -5.41 16.12
CA GLY A 34 17.51 -4.07 15.56
C GLY A 34 16.83 -4.05 14.18
N LEU A 35 16.49 -5.21 13.62
CA LEU A 35 15.72 -5.32 12.37
C LEU A 35 14.32 -4.73 12.56
N LYS A 36 13.92 -3.82 11.67
CA LYS A 36 12.60 -3.17 11.70
C LYS A 36 11.49 -4.17 11.39
N ILE A 37 10.28 -3.87 11.84
CA ILE A 37 9.14 -4.80 11.81
C ILE A 37 8.77 -5.29 10.41
N TRP A 38 8.85 -4.43 9.40
CA TRP A 38 8.47 -4.71 8.00
C TRP A 38 9.66 -4.84 7.03
N VAL A 39 10.89 -4.85 7.53
CA VAL A 39 12.09 -4.94 6.67
C VAL A 39 12.48 -6.40 6.51
N ASP A 40 12.64 -6.83 5.26
CA ASP A 40 13.18 -8.14 4.91
C ASP A 40 14.66 -8.23 5.35
N PRO A 41 15.08 -9.27 6.11
CA PRO A 41 16.47 -9.46 6.48
C PRO A 41 17.43 -9.71 5.31
N GLU A 42 16.92 -10.00 4.11
CA GLU A 42 17.70 -10.16 2.88
C GLU A 42 17.92 -8.86 2.11
N THR A 43 17.23 -7.77 2.46
CA THR A 43 17.47 -6.47 1.82
C THR A 43 18.94 -6.06 1.97
N PRO A 44 19.64 -5.71 0.87
CA PRO A 44 21.03 -5.31 0.92
C PRO A 44 21.26 -4.07 1.79
N GLN A 45 22.36 -4.05 2.54
CA GLN A 45 22.61 -3.02 3.56
C GLN A 45 22.73 -1.59 2.98
N GLU A 46 23.20 -1.49 1.74
CA GLU A 46 23.29 -0.27 0.94
C GLU A 46 21.90 0.31 0.59
N MET A 47 20.86 -0.52 0.57
CA MET A 47 19.47 -0.11 0.30
C MET A 47 18.71 0.28 1.58
N HIS A 48 19.40 0.52 2.70
CA HIS A 48 18.74 0.94 3.95
C HIS A 48 18.47 2.45 4.03
N THR A 49 19.00 3.22 3.08
CA THR A 49 18.85 4.68 3.01
C THR A 49 18.64 5.12 1.58
N TRP A 50 17.85 6.18 1.39
CA TRP A 50 17.58 6.76 0.08
C TRP A 50 17.82 8.27 0.08
N GLY A 51 18.38 8.78 -1.02
CA GLY A 51 18.52 10.23 -1.27
C GLY A 51 17.32 10.76 -2.06
N THR A 52 16.55 11.67 -1.48
CA THR A 52 15.29 12.16 -2.10
C THR A 52 15.56 13.12 -3.25
N SER A 53 14.50 13.39 -4.03
CA SER A 53 14.51 14.39 -5.10
C SER A 53 14.75 15.83 -4.63
N ARG A 54 14.75 16.07 -3.31
CA ARG A 54 15.02 17.38 -2.68
C ARG A 54 16.30 17.39 -1.82
N GLY A 55 17.07 16.30 -1.84
CA GLY A 55 18.38 16.22 -1.18
C GLY A 55 18.34 15.75 0.27
N ASP A 56 17.17 15.37 0.79
CA ASP A 56 17.03 14.75 2.10
C ASP A 56 17.47 13.29 2.06
N THR A 57 17.72 12.71 3.24
CA THR A 57 17.99 11.27 3.37
C THR A 57 16.88 10.61 4.15
N TRP A 58 16.24 9.60 3.56
CA TRP A 58 15.20 8.80 4.19
C TRP A 58 15.70 7.40 4.53
N GLU A 59 15.09 6.77 5.52
CA GLU A 59 15.44 5.43 5.97
C GLU A 59 14.46 4.38 5.45
N LEU A 60 14.95 3.19 5.12
CA LEU A 60 14.12 2.04 4.79
C LEU A 60 13.24 1.66 5.98
N VAL A 61 11.93 1.56 5.76
CA VAL A 61 10.92 1.19 6.77
C VAL A 61 10.20 -0.12 6.46
N MET A 62 10.15 -0.51 5.18
CA MET A 62 9.58 -1.77 4.72
C MET A 62 10.30 -2.25 3.47
N SER A 63 10.46 -3.57 3.37
CA SER A 63 10.92 -4.23 2.16
C SER A 63 10.38 -5.66 2.07
N ASP A 64 10.20 -6.13 0.84
CA ASP A 64 10.01 -7.54 0.52
C ASP A 64 10.80 -7.83 -0.77
N GLU A 65 11.79 -8.73 -0.68
CA GLU A 65 12.68 -9.07 -1.80
C GLU A 65 12.16 -10.31 -2.57
N PHE A 66 11.04 -10.89 -2.15
CA PHE A 66 10.38 -12.03 -2.83
C PHE A 66 11.25 -13.28 -3.13
N ASN A 67 12.43 -13.40 -2.52
CA ASN A 67 13.41 -14.46 -2.77
C ASN A 67 13.00 -15.88 -2.33
N THR A 68 11.92 -16.02 -1.57
CA THR A 68 11.43 -17.33 -1.12
C THR A 68 10.34 -17.84 -2.06
N PRO A 69 10.59 -18.84 -2.92
CA PRO A 69 9.59 -19.36 -3.85
C PRO A 69 8.46 -20.14 -3.15
N GLY A 70 7.31 -20.22 -3.81
CA GLY A 70 6.15 -21.00 -3.37
C GLY A 70 5.36 -20.38 -2.22
N ARG A 71 5.49 -19.07 -1.96
CA ARG A 71 4.67 -18.38 -0.95
C ARG A 71 3.18 -18.45 -1.31
N SER A 72 2.36 -18.69 -0.28
CA SER A 72 0.91 -18.51 -0.32
C SER A 72 0.56 -17.14 0.24
N PHE A 73 -0.38 -16.46 -0.41
CA PHE A 73 -0.88 -15.16 0.01
C PHE A 73 -2.32 -15.22 0.49
N ARG A 74 -2.91 -16.41 0.70
CA ARG A 74 -4.27 -16.54 1.25
C ARG A 74 -4.40 -15.79 2.59
N PRO A 75 -5.61 -15.38 2.99
CA PRO A 75 -5.83 -14.74 4.29
C PRO A 75 -5.16 -15.50 5.44
N GLY A 76 -4.28 -14.81 6.13
CA GLY A 76 -3.50 -15.35 7.25
C GLY A 76 -2.19 -16.04 6.88
N ASP A 77 -1.93 -16.38 5.61
CA ASP A 77 -0.74 -17.14 5.20
C ASP A 77 0.55 -16.32 5.17
N ASP A 78 0.48 -15.06 4.74
CA ASP A 78 1.62 -14.14 4.71
C ASP A 78 1.44 -12.97 5.70
N HIS A 79 2.53 -12.57 6.34
CA HIS A 79 2.58 -11.49 7.33
C HIS A 79 2.21 -10.10 6.80
N MET A 80 2.42 -9.84 5.51
CA MET A 80 2.31 -8.51 4.92
C MET A 80 1.23 -8.44 3.86
N TRP A 81 1.10 -9.51 3.08
CA TRP A 81 0.27 -9.55 1.88
C TRP A 81 -0.95 -10.46 2.06
N THR A 82 -2.05 -10.12 1.39
CA THR A 82 -3.27 -10.94 1.33
C THR A 82 -3.81 -10.93 -0.10
N SER A 83 -3.92 -12.09 -0.73
CA SER A 83 -4.58 -12.25 -2.02
C SER A 83 -6.10 -12.24 -1.89
N ILE A 84 -6.79 -11.97 -3.00
CA ILE A 84 -8.25 -11.81 -3.06
C ILE A 84 -8.89 -12.87 -3.96
N GLU A 85 -10.06 -13.35 -3.57
CA GLU A 85 -10.90 -14.30 -4.31
C GLU A 85 -12.29 -13.70 -4.52
N LYS A 86 -12.47 -12.95 -5.61
CA LYS A 86 -13.69 -12.17 -5.89
C LYS A 86 -13.68 -11.65 -7.34
N PRO A 87 -14.84 -11.49 -8.00
CA PRO A 87 -14.89 -10.72 -9.25
C PRO A 87 -14.61 -9.24 -9.01
N ASP A 88 -13.99 -8.59 -9.99
CA ASP A 88 -13.90 -7.14 -10.00
C ASP A 88 -15.23 -6.55 -10.54
N GLY A 89 -15.92 -5.82 -9.67
CA GLY A 89 -17.21 -5.20 -9.99
C GLY A 89 -17.10 -3.82 -10.65
N VAL A 90 -15.89 -3.30 -10.85
CA VAL A 90 -15.65 -1.97 -11.42
C VAL A 90 -14.94 -2.05 -12.77
N ASN A 91 -14.78 -0.90 -13.44
CA ASN A 91 -14.00 -0.76 -14.68
C ASN A 91 -14.38 -1.68 -15.86
N ALA A 92 -15.56 -2.30 -15.83
CA ALA A 92 -15.98 -3.31 -16.81
C ALA A 92 -14.92 -4.43 -16.97
N ALA A 93 -14.37 -4.84 -15.84
CA ALA A 93 -13.44 -5.95 -15.71
C ALA A 93 -14.05 -7.26 -16.23
N MET A 94 -13.19 -8.15 -16.73
CA MET A 94 -13.57 -9.38 -17.43
C MET A 94 -12.96 -10.63 -16.79
N GLU A 95 -12.17 -10.43 -15.74
CA GLU A 95 -11.50 -11.45 -14.96
C GLU A 95 -12.16 -11.66 -13.59
N PHE A 96 -11.91 -12.86 -13.05
CA PHE A 96 -12.14 -13.18 -11.66
C PHE A 96 -10.78 -13.25 -10.93
N TYR A 97 -10.63 -12.53 -9.81
CA TYR A 97 -9.42 -12.66 -8.98
C TYR A 97 -9.48 -13.92 -8.14
N ALA A 98 -8.35 -14.60 -8.03
CA ALA A 98 -8.25 -15.82 -7.24
C ALA A 98 -6.94 -15.94 -6.47
N HIS A 99 -7.01 -16.56 -5.30
CA HIS A 99 -5.86 -16.70 -4.42
C HIS A 99 -4.72 -17.49 -5.07
N ASN A 100 -5.03 -18.50 -5.90
CA ASN A 100 -4.05 -19.37 -6.54
C ASN A 100 -3.41 -18.79 -7.81
N LYS A 101 -3.69 -17.51 -8.14
CA LYS A 101 -3.05 -16.77 -9.22
C LYS A 101 -1.95 -15.84 -8.75
N THR A 102 -1.49 -16.05 -7.52
CA THR A 102 -0.45 -15.27 -6.88
C THR A 102 0.54 -16.24 -6.24
N THR A 103 1.83 -16.05 -6.50
CA THR A 103 2.90 -16.88 -5.92
C THR A 103 4.21 -16.13 -5.93
N THR A 104 5.27 -16.77 -5.46
CA THR A 104 6.66 -16.38 -5.72
C THR A 104 7.34 -17.50 -6.46
N ALA A 105 8.12 -17.18 -7.49
CA ALA A 105 8.83 -18.17 -8.30
C ALA A 105 10.14 -17.59 -8.83
N CYS A 106 11.10 -18.48 -9.07
CA CYS A 106 12.41 -18.13 -9.61
C CYS A 106 12.46 -18.48 -11.09
N ASP A 107 12.94 -17.54 -11.90
CA ASP A 107 13.10 -17.72 -13.33
C ASP A 107 14.42 -18.44 -13.62
N GLU A 108 14.36 -19.63 -14.21
CA GLU A 108 15.53 -20.48 -14.46
C GLU A 108 16.58 -19.80 -15.35
N SER A 109 16.18 -18.84 -16.19
CA SER A 109 17.08 -18.17 -17.14
C SER A 109 17.84 -16.99 -16.53
N THR A 110 17.24 -16.32 -15.54
CA THR A 110 17.82 -15.12 -14.91
C THR A 110 18.26 -15.34 -13.47
N ASP A 111 17.87 -16.45 -12.84
CA ASP A 111 18.05 -16.75 -11.41
C ASP A 111 17.39 -15.71 -10.49
N VAL A 112 16.45 -14.90 -11.02
CA VAL A 112 15.68 -13.91 -10.27
C VAL A 112 14.43 -14.58 -9.71
N CYS A 113 14.29 -14.57 -8.38
CA CYS A 113 13.06 -14.90 -7.70
C CYS A 113 12.17 -13.65 -7.59
N SER A 114 10.89 -13.78 -7.92
CA SER A 114 9.96 -12.66 -7.95
C SER A 114 8.59 -13.08 -7.46
N PHE A 115 7.82 -12.12 -6.95
CA PHE A 115 6.38 -12.24 -6.84
C PHE A 115 5.75 -12.24 -8.24
N GLN A 116 4.81 -13.14 -8.47
CA GLN A 116 4.18 -13.32 -9.77
C GLN A 116 2.67 -13.34 -9.64
N ILE A 117 2.01 -12.52 -10.45
CA ILE A 117 0.57 -12.60 -10.71
C ILE A 117 0.37 -13.22 -12.07
N GLU A 118 -0.31 -14.34 -12.09
CA GLU A 118 -0.68 -15.06 -13.31
C GLU A 118 -2.07 -14.61 -13.78
N LEU A 119 -2.16 -14.23 -15.06
CA LEU A 119 -3.43 -14.08 -15.75
C LEU A 119 -3.57 -15.18 -16.79
N GLU A 120 -4.64 -15.96 -16.72
CA GLU A 120 -4.92 -17.07 -17.65
C GLU A 120 -6.29 -16.92 -18.32
N GLU A 121 -6.46 -17.63 -19.45
CA GLU A 121 -7.78 -17.90 -20.02
C GLU A 121 -8.47 -19.01 -19.19
N SER A 122 -9.62 -18.70 -18.59
CA SER A 122 -10.36 -19.64 -17.74
C SER A 122 -11.82 -19.23 -17.63
N VAL A 123 -12.73 -20.20 -17.81
CA VAL A 123 -14.16 -19.94 -17.76
C VAL A 123 -14.67 -20.13 -16.33
N VAL A 124 -15.16 -19.06 -15.73
CA VAL A 124 -15.76 -19.05 -14.40
C VAL A 124 -17.18 -18.51 -14.48
N GLN A 125 -18.15 -19.23 -13.90
CA GLN A 125 -19.54 -18.79 -13.82
C GLN A 125 -19.88 -18.50 -12.37
N LEU A 126 -20.37 -17.29 -12.12
CA LEU A 126 -20.74 -16.83 -10.78
C LEU A 126 -22.10 -16.18 -10.81
N GLN A 127 -22.78 -16.26 -9.66
CA GLN A 127 -23.97 -15.48 -9.40
C GLN A 127 -23.54 -14.23 -8.62
N VAL A 128 -23.70 -13.05 -9.20
CA VAL A 128 -23.29 -11.76 -8.61
C VAL A 128 -24.50 -10.89 -8.36
N TRP A 129 -24.45 -10.08 -7.30
CA TRP A 129 -25.48 -9.08 -7.02
C TRP A 129 -25.25 -7.84 -7.88
N ASN A 130 -26.28 -7.39 -8.61
CA ASN A 130 -26.24 -6.17 -9.40
C ASN A 130 -27.33 -5.19 -8.94
N SER A 131 -26.90 -4.12 -8.28
CA SER A 131 -27.76 -3.04 -7.79
C SER A 131 -28.28 -2.11 -8.91
N PHE A 132 -27.72 -2.21 -10.11
CA PHE A 132 -28.02 -1.35 -11.26
C PHE A 132 -29.01 -2.01 -12.25
N LEU A 133 -29.56 -3.17 -11.93
CA LEU A 133 -30.66 -3.77 -12.69
C LEU A 133 -31.98 -3.02 -12.48
N SER A 134 -32.91 -3.15 -13.44
CA SER A 134 -34.28 -2.60 -13.31
C SER A 134 -34.99 -3.05 -12.04
N THR A 135 -34.70 -4.27 -11.59
CA THR A 135 -34.96 -4.76 -10.23
C THR A 135 -33.64 -5.31 -9.70
N PRO A 136 -33.04 -4.68 -8.67
CA PRO A 136 -31.81 -5.18 -8.05
C PRO A 136 -31.92 -6.67 -7.71
N GLY A 137 -30.89 -7.42 -8.05
CA GLY A 137 -30.96 -8.86 -7.92
C GLY A 137 -29.68 -9.56 -8.31
N PHE A 138 -29.70 -10.88 -8.13
CA PHE A 138 -28.61 -11.74 -8.55
C PHE A 138 -28.72 -12.07 -10.04
N GLU A 139 -27.61 -11.95 -10.76
CA GLU A 139 -27.48 -12.38 -12.14
C GLU A 139 -26.31 -13.36 -12.32
N ASN A 140 -26.42 -14.25 -13.30
CA ASN A 140 -25.35 -15.16 -13.66
C ASN A 140 -24.41 -14.48 -14.66
N VAL A 141 -23.15 -14.33 -14.27
CA VAL A 141 -22.09 -13.74 -15.10
C VAL A 141 -21.06 -14.81 -15.43
N THR A 142 -20.59 -14.79 -16.68
CA THR A 142 -19.48 -15.64 -17.14
C THR A 142 -18.24 -14.78 -17.32
N PHE A 143 -17.19 -15.10 -16.59
CA PHE A 143 -15.85 -14.55 -16.76
C PHE A 143 -15.02 -15.52 -17.62
N PHE A 144 -14.18 -14.98 -18.50
CA PHE A 144 -13.34 -15.76 -19.41
C PHE A 144 -11.85 -15.72 -19.04
N TYR A 145 -11.52 -14.98 -17.99
CA TYR A 145 -10.16 -14.84 -17.51
C TYR A 145 -10.13 -14.99 -16.00
N ARG A 146 -8.98 -15.48 -15.51
CA ARG A 146 -8.71 -15.57 -14.08
C ARG A 146 -7.36 -14.94 -13.81
N GLY A 147 -7.34 -13.96 -12.91
CA GLY A 147 -6.16 -13.21 -12.52
C GLY A 147 -5.93 -13.24 -11.01
N GLY A 148 -5.00 -12.44 -10.52
CA GLY A 148 -4.75 -12.26 -9.09
C GLY A 148 -4.76 -10.79 -8.68
N MET A 149 -5.18 -10.54 -7.44
CA MET A 149 -5.00 -9.28 -6.74
C MET A 149 -4.43 -9.60 -5.35
N VAL A 150 -3.46 -8.80 -4.90
CA VAL A 150 -2.84 -8.87 -3.57
C VAL A 150 -2.83 -7.49 -2.93
N GLN A 151 -3.13 -7.42 -1.65
CA GLN A 151 -3.25 -6.17 -0.88
C GLN A 151 -2.43 -6.27 0.42
N SER A 152 -1.83 -5.17 0.85
CA SER A 152 -1.30 -5.01 2.22
C SER A 152 -2.33 -4.43 3.20
N TRP A 153 -3.60 -4.38 2.78
CA TRP A 153 -4.71 -3.72 3.49
C TRP A 153 -4.76 -4.08 4.97
N ASN A 154 -4.83 -3.04 5.82
CA ASN A 154 -4.87 -3.11 7.27
C ASN A 154 -3.74 -3.95 7.93
N LYS A 155 -2.68 -4.29 7.19
CA LYS A 155 -1.45 -4.91 7.67
C LYS A 155 -0.31 -3.88 7.65
N PHE A 156 0.11 -3.49 6.45
CA PHE A 156 1.10 -2.46 6.22
C PHE A 156 0.46 -1.27 5.50
N CYS A 157 0.56 -0.10 6.12
CA CYS A 157 0.17 1.17 5.53
C CYS A 157 1.22 2.25 5.85
N MET A 158 1.21 3.32 5.08
CA MET A 158 2.14 4.44 5.21
C MET A 158 1.46 5.78 4.92
N GLN A 159 1.88 6.84 5.61
CA GLN A 159 1.60 8.23 5.25
C GLN A 159 2.89 8.88 4.77
N GLY A 160 2.96 9.27 3.50
CA GLY A 160 4.17 9.80 2.88
C GLY A 160 5.32 8.79 2.78
N GLY A 161 6.30 9.08 1.95
CA GLY A 161 7.52 8.29 1.75
C GLY A 161 7.86 8.10 0.29
N LEU A 162 8.92 7.34 0.05
CA LEU A 162 9.32 6.90 -1.28
C LEU A 162 9.06 5.40 -1.40
N ILE A 163 8.37 5.01 -2.46
CA ILE A 163 8.15 3.63 -2.84
C ILE A 163 9.04 3.35 -4.04
N ASP A 164 9.83 2.29 -3.98
CA ASP A 164 10.73 1.80 -5.03
C ASP A 164 10.37 0.34 -5.34
N ILE A 165 9.88 0.08 -6.55
CA ILE A 165 9.39 -1.24 -6.99
C ILE A 165 10.07 -1.62 -8.28
N ARG A 166 10.66 -2.80 -8.33
CA ARG A 166 11.25 -3.34 -9.55
C ARG A 166 10.34 -4.40 -10.14
N ALA A 167 9.81 -4.17 -11.35
CA ALA A 167 8.79 -5.02 -11.95
C ALA A 167 8.98 -5.24 -13.47
N GLN A 168 8.42 -6.34 -13.98
CA GLN A 168 8.30 -6.70 -15.38
C GLN A 168 6.82 -6.90 -15.71
N LEU A 169 6.33 -6.18 -16.72
CA LEU A 169 4.92 -6.19 -17.11
C LEU A 169 4.55 -7.41 -17.98
N PRO A 170 3.30 -7.90 -17.88
CA PRO A 170 2.77 -8.98 -18.71
C PRO A 170 2.63 -8.60 -20.19
N GLY A 171 2.96 -9.53 -21.09
CA GLY A 171 2.75 -9.38 -22.54
C GLY A 171 2.91 -10.68 -23.32
N ALA A 172 2.41 -10.70 -24.56
CA ALA A 172 2.63 -11.79 -25.51
C ALA A 172 4.04 -11.66 -26.11
N LEU A 173 5.01 -12.32 -25.48
CA LEU A 173 6.43 -12.21 -25.81
C LEU A 173 7.04 -13.50 -26.40
N SER A 174 6.25 -14.58 -26.52
CA SER A 174 6.71 -15.82 -27.12
C SER A 174 7.01 -15.64 -28.61
N GLU A 175 7.97 -16.39 -29.16
CA GLU A 175 8.27 -16.37 -30.60
C GLU A 175 7.01 -16.74 -31.43
N SER A 176 6.19 -17.67 -30.94
CA SER A 176 4.96 -18.11 -31.60
C SER A 176 3.86 -17.04 -31.64
N SER A 177 3.86 -16.10 -30.69
CA SER A 177 2.92 -14.96 -30.71
C SER A 177 3.09 -14.13 -31.97
N GLY A 178 4.31 -14.05 -32.50
CA GLY A 178 4.67 -13.20 -33.64
C GLY A 178 4.61 -11.71 -33.30
N ASN A 179 4.84 -11.32 -32.05
CA ASN A 179 4.92 -9.92 -31.63
C ASN A 179 6.07 -9.20 -32.36
N PRO A 180 5.77 -8.22 -33.24
CA PRO A 180 6.79 -7.53 -34.03
C PRO A 180 7.67 -6.61 -33.17
N ASP A 181 7.16 -6.13 -32.03
CA ASP A 181 7.85 -5.13 -31.22
C ASP A 181 9.08 -5.71 -30.49
N ILE A 182 9.16 -7.04 -30.32
CA ILE A 182 10.34 -7.73 -29.75
C ILE A 182 11.62 -7.34 -30.51
N SER A 183 11.52 -7.12 -31.82
CA SER A 183 12.65 -6.77 -32.67
C SER A 183 13.14 -5.32 -32.50
N LEU A 184 12.38 -4.46 -31.82
CA LEU A 184 12.72 -3.06 -31.61
C LEU A 184 13.84 -2.85 -30.57
N GLY A 185 14.14 -3.89 -29.78
CA GLY A 185 15.09 -3.83 -28.66
C GLY A 185 14.55 -3.06 -27.46
N SER A 186 15.27 -3.10 -26.33
CA SER A 186 14.79 -2.61 -25.02
C SER A 186 14.32 -1.15 -25.04
N SER A 187 15.02 -0.26 -25.75
CA SER A 187 14.66 1.16 -25.89
C SER A 187 13.63 1.45 -27.00
N GLY A 188 13.25 0.44 -27.79
CA GLY A 188 12.24 0.57 -28.82
C GLY A 188 10.88 0.87 -28.21
N ARG A 189 10.11 1.80 -28.80
CA ARG A 189 8.77 2.15 -28.31
C ARG A 189 7.81 1.00 -28.61
N ALA A 190 7.03 0.56 -27.63
CA ALA A 190 5.95 -0.40 -27.88
C ALA A 190 4.91 0.24 -28.82
N GLN A 191 4.52 -0.48 -29.87
CA GLN A 191 3.65 0.05 -30.94
C GLN A 191 2.42 -0.82 -31.17
N SER A 192 2.50 -2.10 -30.84
CA SER A 192 1.50 -3.09 -31.22
C SER A 192 0.59 -3.43 -30.04
N LEU A 193 -0.33 -2.52 -29.70
CA LEU A 193 -1.25 -2.58 -28.55
C LEU A 193 -1.82 -3.99 -28.27
N ARG A 194 -2.24 -4.70 -29.32
CA ARG A 194 -2.86 -6.02 -29.21
C ARG A 194 -1.98 -7.10 -28.56
N TYR A 195 -0.66 -6.95 -28.53
CA TYR A 195 0.27 -7.91 -27.92
C TYR A 195 0.47 -7.69 -26.42
N TYR A 196 -0.12 -6.65 -25.85
CA TYR A 196 -0.09 -6.37 -24.41
C TYR A 196 -1.52 -6.19 -23.89
N PRO A 197 -2.35 -7.26 -23.96
CA PRO A 197 -3.81 -7.16 -23.80
C PRO A 197 -4.28 -7.06 -22.35
N THR A 198 -3.36 -6.96 -21.40
CA THR A 198 -3.63 -7.03 -19.95
C THR A 198 -3.48 -5.67 -19.30
N TRP A 199 -4.08 -5.50 -18.13
CA TRP A 199 -4.05 -4.27 -17.34
C TRP A 199 -3.36 -4.52 -16.00
N PRO A 200 -2.01 -4.49 -15.94
CA PRO A 200 -1.29 -4.57 -14.68
C PRO A 200 -1.52 -3.30 -13.86
N GLY A 201 -1.74 -3.48 -12.56
CA GLY A 201 -1.88 -2.40 -11.58
C GLY A 201 -0.89 -2.57 -10.44
N ILE A 202 -0.15 -1.50 -10.16
CA ILE A 202 0.69 -1.30 -8.98
C ILE A 202 0.28 0.05 -8.39
N TRP A 203 -0.43 0.03 -7.28
CA TRP A 203 -1.11 1.23 -6.80
C TRP A 203 -1.34 1.18 -5.29
N MET A 204 -1.84 2.28 -4.76
CA MET A 204 -2.09 2.45 -3.33
C MET A 204 -3.44 3.10 -3.09
N MET A 205 -4.10 2.71 -2.00
CA MET A 205 -5.40 3.25 -1.61
C MET A 205 -5.45 3.58 -0.13
N GLY A 206 -6.17 4.63 0.25
CA GLY A 206 -6.39 4.98 1.65
C GLY A 206 -7.11 3.87 2.42
N ASN A 207 -6.61 3.53 3.61
CA ASN A 207 -7.01 2.35 4.38
C ASN A 207 -8.48 2.33 4.84
N LEU A 208 -9.19 3.48 4.76
CA LEU A 208 -10.62 3.58 5.03
C LEU A 208 -11.50 2.92 3.97
N GLY A 209 -10.97 2.66 2.78
CA GLY A 209 -11.61 1.79 1.79
C GLY A 209 -10.78 0.54 1.58
N ARG A 210 -11.44 -0.56 1.19
CA ARG A 210 -10.77 -1.75 0.69
C ARG A 210 -11.17 -1.95 -0.77
N ALA A 211 -10.18 -1.93 -1.64
CA ALA A 211 -10.34 -2.11 -3.07
C ALA A 211 -11.21 -3.34 -3.36
N ILE A 212 -12.14 -3.19 -4.32
CA ILE A 212 -13.21 -4.12 -4.73
C ILE A 212 -14.29 -4.46 -3.68
N PHE A 213 -14.28 -3.80 -2.52
CA PHE A 213 -15.37 -3.85 -1.54
C PHE A 213 -16.19 -2.57 -1.56
N SER A 214 -17.19 -2.52 -2.45
CA SER A 214 -18.01 -1.32 -2.69
C SER A 214 -18.69 -0.75 -1.43
N GLY A 215 -19.02 -1.60 -0.44
CA GLY A 215 -19.54 -1.12 0.85
C GLY A 215 -18.59 -0.13 1.53
N SER A 216 -17.31 -0.50 1.60
CA SER A 216 -16.26 0.34 2.20
C SER A 216 -15.83 1.54 1.34
N THR A 217 -16.00 1.48 0.01
CA THR A 217 -15.51 2.54 -0.90
C THR A 217 -16.57 3.57 -1.26
N ASN A 218 -17.86 3.23 -1.17
CA ASN A 218 -18.96 4.16 -1.43
C ASN A 218 -18.86 5.41 -0.55
N LYS A 219 -18.89 6.59 -1.17
CA LYS A 219 -18.77 7.90 -0.50
C LYS A 219 -17.45 8.06 0.30
N MET A 220 -16.46 7.20 0.07
CA MET A 220 -15.16 7.20 0.74
C MET A 220 -14.04 7.39 -0.29
N TRP A 221 -14.04 6.60 -1.34
CA TRP A 221 -13.13 6.74 -2.48
C TRP A 221 -13.65 7.82 -3.45
N PRO A 222 -12.80 8.69 -4.00
CA PRO A 222 -11.38 8.91 -3.70
C PRO A 222 -11.15 10.20 -2.89
N PHE A 223 -11.92 10.44 -1.82
CA PHE A 223 -11.93 11.75 -1.15
C PHE A 223 -10.57 12.13 -0.55
N SER A 224 -10.14 13.35 -0.86
CA SER A 224 -9.01 14.07 -0.25
C SER A 224 -9.49 15.50 0.07
N TYR A 225 -10.56 15.58 0.85
CA TYR A 225 -11.29 16.81 1.13
C TYR A 225 -11.59 16.94 2.61
N ASP A 226 -11.08 18.01 3.21
CA ASP A 226 -11.15 18.29 4.65
C ASP A 226 -11.66 19.72 4.88
N ALA A 227 -12.84 20.04 4.33
CA ALA A 227 -13.46 21.35 4.50
C ALA A 227 -14.98 21.24 4.65
N CYS A 228 -15.56 22.06 5.52
CA CYS A 228 -17.00 22.23 5.59
C CYS A 228 -17.43 23.45 4.76
N ASP A 229 -17.62 23.25 3.46
CA ASP A 229 -18.19 24.25 2.53
C ASP A 229 -19.33 23.64 1.72
N PRO A 230 -20.58 23.66 2.25
CA PRO A 230 -21.76 23.16 1.55
C PRO A 230 -22.09 23.89 0.25
N ASP A 231 -21.58 25.11 0.04
CA ASP A 231 -21.79 25.84 -1.22
C ASP A 231 -20.90 25.29 -2.34
N ALA A 232 -19.72 24.76 -1.99
CA ALA A 232 -18.78 24.17 -2.95
C ALA A 232 -19.05 22.69 -3.19
N PHE A 233 -19.44 21.96 -2.14
CA PHE A 233 -19.65 20.52 -2.21
C PHE A 233 -20.69 20.05 -1.17
N ASP A 234 -21.70 19.30 -1.62
CA ASP A 234 -22.73 18.75 -0.73
C ASP A 234 -22.10 17.70 0.21
N PRO A 235 -22.02 17.99 1.53
CA PRO A 235 -21.34 17.12 2.48
C PRO A 235 -21.96 15.73 2.59
N LYS A 236 -23.23 15.56 2.19
CA LYS A 236 -23.87 14.23 2.19
C LYS A 236 -23.16 13.24 1.28
N ASN A 237 -22.40 13.70 0.28
CA ASN A 237 -21.71 12.86 -0.68
C ASN A 237 -20.38 12.29 -0.16
N GLN A 238 -19.86 12.78 0.96
CA GLN A 238 -18.68 12.25 1.64
C GLN A 238 -19.10 11.63 2.97
N ARG A 239 -18.75 10.35 3.18
CA ARG A 239 -19.24 9.59 4.34
C ARG A 239 -18.71 10.12 5.68
N ILE A 240 -17.46 10.60 5.69
CA ILE A 240 -16.84 11.24 6.85
C ILE A 240 -16.52 12.68 6.44
N SER A 241 -17.43 13.60 6.77
CA SER A 241 -17.35 15.01 6.35
C SER A 241 -16.79 15.89 7.45
N ALA A 242 -16.00 16.91 7.08
CA ALA A 242 -15.54 17.94 8.02
C ALA A 242 -16.68 18.79 8.63
N CYS A 243 -17.90 18.71 8.07
CA CYS A 243 -19.07 19.34 8.67
C CYS A 243 -19.59 18.60 9.92
N ASP A 244 -19.16 17.35 10.14
CA ASP A 244 -19.57 16.57 11.30
C ASP A 244 -18.68 16.88 12.52
N ALA A 245 -19.33 17.27 13.60
CA ALA A 245 -18.68 17.56 14.87
C ALA A 245 -18.28 16.30 15.64
N ASP A 246 -18.95 15.18 15.39
CA ASP A 246 -18.71 13.91 16.08
C ASP A 246 -19.09 12.73 15.16
N PRO A 247 -18.22 12.39 14.19
CA PRO A 247 -18.44 11.26 13.28
C PRO A 247 -18.45 9.88 13.99
N GLY A 248 -18.11 9.80 15.28
CA GLY A 248 -18.04 8.55 16.03
C GLY A 248 -16.87 7.63 15.60
N SER A 249 -16.90 6.38 16.06
CA SER A 249 -15.97 5.31 15.64
C SER A 249 -14.47 5.69 15.69
N GLY A 250 -14.08 6.47 16.70
CA GLY A 250 -12.69 6.89 16.92
C GLY A 250 -12.14 7.90 15.90
N MET A 251 -12.99 8.51 15.08
CA MET A 251 -12.62 9.57 14.14
C MET A 251 -12.37 10.90 14.87
N ASN A 252 -11.59 11.78 14.23
CA ASN A 252 -11.38 13.13 14.74
C ASN A 252 -12.60 14.02 14.43
N HIS A 253 -12.82 15.00 15.29
CA HIS A 253 -13.90 15.99 15.14
C HIS A 253 -13.60 16.95 13.98
N TYR A 254 -14.60 17.30 13.19
CA TYR A 254 -14.49 18.27 12.09
C TYR A 254 -13.37 17.95 11.08
N GLN A 255 -13.16 16.67 10.81
CA GLN A 255 -12.17 16.21 9.85
C GLN A 255 -12.84 15.41 8.73
N GLY A 256 -12.77 15.92 7.51
CA GLY A 256 -13.18 15.22 6.30
C GLY A 256 -12.15 14.15 5.94
N ARG A 257 -12.63 12.92 5.68
CA ARG A 257 -11.79 11.75 5.46
C ARG A 257 -12.21 10.99 4.22
N GLY A 258 -11.35 10.11 3.73
CA GLY A 258 -11.60 9.36 2.52
C GLY A 258 -10.66 8.19 2.28
N ALA A 259 -10.71 7.65 1.07
CA ALA A 259 -9.81 6.62 0.58
C ALA A 259 -9.24 7.06 -0.78
N PRO A 260 -8.36 8.08 -0.82
CA PRO A 260 -7.71 8.54 -2.05
C PRO A 260 -6.80 7.44 -2.61
N GLU A 261 -6.45 7.59 -3.88
CA GLU A 261 -5.68 6.61 -4.65
C GLU A 261 -4.43 7.25 -5.26
N ILE A 262 -3.34 6.48 -5.31
CA ILE A 262 -2.12 6.82 -6.02
C ILE A 262 -1.71 5.61 -6.86
N ASP A 263 -1.72 5.78 -8.18
CA ASP A 263 -1.25 4.77 -9.12
C ASP A 263 0.24 4.93 -9.35
N ILE A 264 1.05 3.97 -8.91
CA ILE A 264 2.49 3.92 -9.22
C ILE A 264 2.65 3.55 -10.70
N LEU A 265 1.84 2.60 -11.15
CA LEU A 265 1.64 2.23 -12.53
C LEU A 265 0.24 1.62 -12.65
N GLU A 266 -0.57 2.19 -13.54
CA GLU A 266 -1.84 1.60 -13.92
C GLU A 266 -1.94 1.50 -15.43
N GLY A 267 -2.05 0.27 -15.92
CA GLY A 267 -2.28 0.00 -17.31
C GLY A 267 -1.14 -0.68 -18.05
N GLY A 268 -1.46 -1.07 -19.28
CA GLY A 268 -0.58 -1.80 -20.19
C GLY A 268 -0.86 -1.36 -21.62
N GLY A 269 -0.21 -2.01 -22.59
CA GLY A 269 -0.28 -1.59 -23.98
C GLY A 269 0.94 -0.81 -24.45
N THR A 270 0.71 0.22 -25.23
CA THR A 270 1.78 1.09 -25.76
C THR A 270 2.06 2.31 -24.88
N SER A 271 1.25 2.51 -23.85
CA SER A 271 1.36 3.57 -22.86
C SER A 271 0.82 3.05 -21.52
N VAL A 272 1.34 3.59 -20.42
CA VAL A 272 0.78 3.34 -19.09
C VAL A 272 0.41 4.66 -18.43
N SER A 273 -0.53 4.62 -17.49
CA SER A 273 -1.01 5.77 -16.73
C SER A 273 -0.36 5.79 -15.35
N ILE A 274 -0.16 7.00 -14.83
CA ILE A 274 0.22 7.28 -13.46
C ILE A 274 -0.67 8.41 -12.96
N SER A 275 -1.16 8.33 -11.72
CA SER A 275 -2.17 9.27 -11.27
C SER A 275 -2.33 9.37 -9.76
N ILE A 276 -2.99 10.45 -9.34
CA ILE A 276 -3.81 10.42 -8.13
C ILE A 276 -5.28 10.58 -8.50
N GLN A 277 -6.15 9.87 -7.80
CA GLN A 277 -7.59 10.07 -7.85
C GLN A 277 -7.99 10.85 -6.60
N VAL A 278 -8.74 11.92 -6.81
CA VAL A 278 -9.12 12.87 -5.77
C VAL A 278 -10.57 13.29 -5.90
N GLY A 279 -11.26 13.31 -4.77
CA GLY A 279 -12.63 13.78 -4.62
C GLY A 279 -12.73 14.91 -3.60
N PRO A 280 -13.71 15.83 -3.75
CA PRO A 280 -14.59 15.96 -4.91
C PRO A 280 -13.85 16.56 -6.10
N GLY A 281 -14.16 16.14 -7.32
CA GLY A 281 -13.58 16.66 -8.55
C GLY A 281 -14.10 18.06 -8.91
N MET A 282 -13.43 18.72 -9.86
CA MET A 282 -13.80 20.05 -10.30
C MET A 282 -15.21 20.11 -10.92
N PRO A 283 -15.98 21.18 -10.70
CA PRO A 283 -17.23 21.43 -11.43
C PRO A 283 -17.02 21.47 -12.95
N PRO A 284 -18.08 21.25 -13.76
CA PRO A 284 -18.00 21.31 -15.22
C PRO A 284 -17.40 22.60 -15.78
N ASP A 285 -17.59 23.74 -15.09
CA ASP A 285 -17.10 25.05 -15.52
C ASP A 285 -15.57 25.14 -15.59
N PHE A 286 -14.84 24.25 -14.91
CA PHE A 286 -13.37 24.20 -14.92
C PHE A 286 -12.81 23.06 -15.77
N ARG A 287 -13.65 22.41 -16.59
CA ARG A 287 -13.26 21.29 -17.46
C ARG A 287 -13.29 21.69 -18.93
N VAL A 288 -12.85 20.78 -19.79
CA VAL A 288 -13.01 20.93 -21.23
C VAL A 288 -14.44 21.24 -21.64
N VAL A 289 -14.60 21.97 -22.74
CA VAL A 289 -15.92 22.21 -23.33
C VAL A 289 -16.52 20.88 -23.77
N LYS A 290 -17.76 20.62 -23.39
CA LYS A 290 -18.44 19.39 -23.79
C LYS A 290 -18.64 19.36 -25.32
N PRO A 291 -18.25 18.28 -26.03
CA PRO A 291 -18.51 18.14 -27.47
C PRO A 291 -20.00 18.24 -27.80
N VAL A 292 -20.35 18.93 -28.89
CA VAL A 292 -21.74 19.15 -29.30
C VAL A 292 -22.02 18.47 -30.64
N GLY A 293 -22.94 17.50 -30.66
CA GLY A 293 -23.30 16.77 -31.87
C GLY A 293 -22.23 15.77 -32.33
N GLU A 294 -21.29 15.42 -31.44
CA GLU A 294 -20.15 14.55 -31.70
C GLU A 294 -20.11 13.40 -30.68
N ASN A 295 -19.33 12.36 -30.97
CA ASN A 295 -19.05 11.31 -30.01
C ASN A 295 -18.10 11.84 -28.94
N GLU A 296 -18.50 11.86 -27.66
CA GLU A 296 -17.69 12.34 -26.53
C GLU A 296 -16.32 11.64 -26.44
N LEU A 297 -16.18 10.43 -26.99
CA LEU A 297 -14.90 9.72 -27.07
C LEU A 297 -13.84 10.45 -27.91
N CYS A 298 -14.21 11.44 -28.73
CA CYS A 298 -13.28 12.26 -29.49
C CYS A 298 -12.26 12.99 -28.61
N ILE A 299 -12.59 13.25 -27.33
CA ILE A 299 -11.71 13.94 -26.38
C ILE A 299 -10.44 13.12 -26.15
N TYR A 300 -10.56 11.80 -26.07
CA TYR A 300 -9.43 10.89 -25.86
C TYR A 300 -8.50 10.79 -27.06
N SER A 301 -9.02 11.01 -28.28
CA SER A 301 -8.24 11.06 -29.51
C SER A 301 -7.84 12.48 -29.91
N SER A 302 -8.19 13.49 -29.11
CA SER A 302 -8.03 14.93 -29.45
C SER A 302 -8.56 15.27 -30.84
N SER A 303 -9.67 14.64 -31.23
CA SER A 303 -10.24 14.73 -32.57
C SER A 303 -11.61 15.40 -32.59
N CYS A 304 -12.02 16.05 -31.50
CA CYS A 304 -13.27 16.80 -31.45
C CYS A 304 -13.19 18.02 -32.35
N GLN A 305 -14.27 18.30 -33.07
CA GLN A 305 -14.42 19.50 -33.89
C GLN A 305 -14.90 20.69 -33.05
N THR A 306 -15.62 20.42 -31.96
CA THR A 306 -16.06 21.42 -30.98
C THR A 306 -14.84 22.15 -30.40
N PRO A 307 -14.74 23.49 -30.56
CA PRO A 307 -13.67 24.28 -29.96
C PRO A 307 -13.64 24.18 -28.44
N GLY A 308 -12.46 23.95 -27.86
CA GLY A 308 -12.26 23.83 -26.42
C GLY A 308 -12.49 22.42 -25.85
N ALA A 309 -12.86 21.46 -26.68
CA ALA A 309 -13.18 20.10 -26.22
C ALA A 309 -11.97 19.17 -26.10
N ASN A 310 -10.87 19.46 -26.80
CA ASN A 310 -9.71 18.56 -26.85
C ASN A 310 -8.71 18.80 -25.72
N VAL A 311 -8.36 20.07 -25.46
CA VAL A 311 -7.31 20.46 -24.50
C VAL A 311 -7.88 21.53 -23.57
N PRO A 312 -7.76 21.38 -22.24
CA PRO A 312 -8.17 22.42 -21.31
C PRO A 312 -7.45 23.74 -21.59
N GLY A 313 -8.22 24.83 -21.69
CA GLY A 313 -7.68 26.18 -21.86
C GLY A 313 -7.42 26.64 -23.30
N ILE A 314 -7.48 25.76 -24.31
CA ILE A 314 -7.36 26.16 -25.74
C ILE A 314 -8.53 25.68 -26.59
N PRO A 315 -9.03 26.49 -27.56
CA PRO A 315 -8.59 27.83 -27.92
C PRO A 315 -8.79 28.85 -26.80
N GLU A 316 -7.82 29.74 -26.57
CA GLU A 316 -7.86 30.69 -25.44
C GLU A 316 -9.10 31.59 -25.49
N SER A 317 -9.48 32.06 -26.69
CA SER A 317 -10.72 32.81 -26.92
C SER A 317 -11.97 32.12 -26.38
N VAL A 318 -12.02 30.79 -26.40
CA VAL A 318 -13.17 30.03 -25.87
C VAL A 318 -13.20 30.06 -24.35
N TYR A 319 -12.06 30.05 -23.66
CA TYR A 319 -12.03 29.98 -22.19
C TYR A 319 -12.03 31.36 -21.55
N VAL A 320 -11.13 32.25 -21.97
CA VAL A 320 -10.92 33.56 -21.35
C VAL A 320 -12.11 34.48 -21.58
N GLU A 321 -12.63 34.56 -22.81
CA GLU A 321 -13.76 35.45 -23.11
C GLU A 321 -15.09 34.91 -22.56
N SER A 322 -15.26 33.58 -22.48
CA SER A 322 -16.55 33.00 -22.10
C SER A 322 -16.70 32.71 -20.60
N ARG A 323 -15.61 32.42 -19.88
CA ARG A 323 -15.67 31.98 -18.46
C ARG A 323 -15.04 32.97 -17.48
N GLY A 324 -14.02 33.73 -17.91
CA GLY A 324 -13.34 34.69 -17.05
C GLY A 324 -12.53 34.08 -15.90
N HIS A 325 -12.16 32.80 -16.01
CA HIS A 325 -11.27 32.09 -15.09
C HIS A 325 -10.52 30.96 -15.82
N GLU A 326 -9.43 30.48 -15.22
CA GLU A 326 -8.64 29.35 -15.75
C GLU A 326 -9.42 28.03 -15.70
N SER A 327 -9.00 27.09 -16.55
CA SER A 327 -9.54 25.73 -16.63
C SER A 327 -8.50 24.73 -16.13
N TRP A 328 -8.96 23.63 -15.51
CA TRP A 328 -8.15 22.50 -15.07
C TRP A 328 -7.07 22.83 -14.02
N TYR A 329 -6.35 21.80 -13.56
CA TYR A 329 -5.28 21.94 -12.56
C TYR A 329 -4.07 22.68 -13.13
N GLN A 330 -3.46 23.55 -12.33
CA GLN A 330 -2.35 24.41 -12.74
C GLN A 330 -1.01 23.87 -12.21
N ASN A 331 0.09 24.14 -12.92
CA ASN A 331 1.47 23.84 -12.52
C ASN A 331 1.77 22.34 -12.33
N LEU A 332 1.09 21.47 -13.08
CA LEU A 332 1.47 20.07 -13.19
C LEU A 332 2.81 19.96 -13.93
N ARG A 333 3.63 18.98 -13.56
CA ARG A 333 5.02 18.85 -14.04
C ARG A 333 5.18 17.57 -14.83
N TYR A 334 5.58 17.66 -16.08
CA TYR A 334 5.74 16.53 -16.99
C TYR A 334 7.16 16.44 -17.51
N ALA A 335 7.68 15.23 -17.66
CA ALA A 335 9.04 14.98 -18.10
C ALA A 335 9.12 13.86 -19.13
N ALA A 336 10.28 13.80 -19.78
CA ALA A 336 10.58 12.84 -20.83
C ALA A 336 10.89 11.46 -20.24
N ASN A 337 10.36 10.41 -20.86
CA ASN A 337 10.89 9.06 -20.70
C ASN A 337 12.11 8.90 -21.62
N ASN A 338 13.29 9.21 -21.08
CA ASN A 338 14.57 9.18 -21.81
C ASN A 338 15.08 7.77 -22.14
N PHE A 339 14.44 6.70 -21.64
CA PHE A 339 14.78 5.32 -21.99
C PHE A 339 14.28 4.91 -23.37
N CYS A 340 13.33 5.67 -23.94
CA CYS A 340 12.89 5.50 -25.30
C CYS A 340 13.93 6.00 -26.31
N VAL A 341 13.95 5.36 -27.48
CA VAL A 341 14.68 5.87 -28.65
C VAL A 341 14.24 7.31 -29.00
N GLN A 342 15.22 8.12 -29.36
CA GLN A 342 15.04 9.51 -29.78
C GLN A 342 14.37 9.60 -31.15
N ASN A 343 13.55 10.62 -31.31
CA ASN A 343 12.86 11.01 -32.53
C ASN A 343 13.00 12.53 -32.69
N ALA A 344 13.77 12.96 -33.69
CA ALA A 344 14.04 14.39 -33.93
C ALA A 344 12.76 15.20 -34.25
N SER A 345 11.68 14.57 -34.71
CA SER A 345 10.41 15.28 -34.96
C SER A 345 9.64 15.65 -33.70
N GLU A 346 9.99 15.06 -32.56
CA GLU A 346 9.37 15.32 -31.25
C GLU A 346 10.21 16.28 -30.39
N GLN A 347 11.39 16.66 -30.88
CA GLN A 347 12.28 17.57 -30.17
C GLN A 347 11.69 18.98 -30.13
N GLN A 348 11.72 19.58 -28.94
CA GLN A 348 11.19 20.93 -28.70
C GLN A 348 12.29 21.91 -28.29
N SER A 349 11.99 23.20 -28.49
CA SER A 349 12.74 24.32 -27.90
C SER A 349 11.84 25.07 -26.93
N PHE A 350 12.35 25.33 -25.73
CA PHE A 350 11.67 26.16 -24.73
C PHE A 350 11.25 27.51 -25.32
N SER A 351 12.14 28.21 -26.03
CA SER A 351 11.84 29.54 -26.58
C SER A 351 10.68 29.55 -27.58
N THR A 352 10.48 28.44 -28.29
CA THR A 352 9.40 28.32 -29.28
C THR A 352 8.06 28.09 -28.59
N VAL A 353 8.02 27.16 -27.62
CA VAL A 353 6.82 26.85 -26.85
C VAL A 353 6.40 28.05 -26.00
N ASP A 354 7.36 28.67 -25.30
CA ASP A 354 7.13 29.86 -24.46
C ASP A 354 6.54 31.03 -25.26
N ALA A 355 7.12 31.33 -26.44
CA ALA A 355 6.59 32.35 -27.33
C ALA A 355 5.17 32.02 -27.86
N SER A 356 4.84 30.74 -28.04
CA SER A 356 3.49 30.32 -28.45
C SER A 356 2.48 30.49 -27.33
N LEU A 357 2.86 30.19 -26.08
CA LEU A 357 1.99 30.40 -24.91
C LEU A 357 1.77 31.90 -24.65
N GLU A 358 2.81 32.73 -24.75
CA GLU A 358 2.69 34.18 -24.61
C GLU A 358 1.79 34.82 -25.69
N ALA A 359 1.78 34.26 -26.90
CA ALA A 359 0.96 34.75 -28.00
C ALA A 359 -0.53 34.40 -27.86
N GLY A 360 -0.85 33.42 -27.02
CA GLY A 360 -2.18 32.81 -26.93
C GLY A 360 -2.40 31.77 -28.03
N ILE A 361 -2.88 30.59 -27.63
CA ILE A 361 -3.08 29.46 -28.56
C ILE A 361 -4.55 29.38 -28.94
N GLU A 362 -4.82 29.57 -30.22
CA GLU A 362 -6.17 29.49 -30.80
C GLU A 362 -6.43 28.19 -31.56
N ASP A 363 -5.42 27.33 -31.67
CA ASP A 363 -5.59 26.00 -32.23
C ASP A 363 -6.43 25.12 -31.32
N ASN A 364 -7.32 24.32 -31.89
CA ASN A 364 -8.15 23.38 -31.11
C ASN A 364 -7.38 22.11 -30.70
N THR A 365 -6.13 21.96 -31.13
CA THR A 365 -5.27 20.80 -30.86
C THR A 365 -3.82 21.24 -30.71
N CYS A 366 -3.08 20.58 -29.83
CA CYS A 366 -1.67 20.83 -29.65
C CYS A 366 -0.77 20.29 -30.76
N SER A 367 0.37 20.94 -30.96
CA SER A 367 1.47 20.48 -31.82
C SER A 367 2.81 20.67 -31.10
N VAL A 368 3.87 20.06 -31.65
CA VAL A 368 5.25 20.15 -31.11
C VAL A 368 5.75 21.60 -31.01
N THR A 369 5.23 22.52 -31.81
CA THR A 369 5.66 23.93 -31.78
C THR A 369 4.68 24.86 -31.06
N THR A 370 3.46 24.41 -30.77
CA THR A 370 2.42 25.26 -30.18
C THR A 370 2.22 25.00 -28.70
N CYS A 371 2.35 23.76 -28.23
CA CYS A 371 2.16 23.40 -26.82
C CYS A 371 3.42 22.79 -26.20
N PRO A 372 3.49 22.74 -24.87
CA PRO A 372 4.38 21.81 -24.16
C PRO A 372 4.22 20.38 -24.67
N ALA A 373 5.27 19.56 -24.60
CA ALA A 373 5.23 18.16 -25.03
C ALA A 373 4.23 17.30 -24.25
N SER A 374 3.80 17.78 -23.08
CA SER A 374 2.74 17.15 -22.29
C SER A 374 1.33 17.37 -22.85
N TYR A 375 1.17 18.29 -23.81
CA TYR A 375 -0.12 18.81 -24.26
C TYR A 375 -0.94 19.56 -23.18
N ASP A 376 -0.35 19.79 -22.01
CA ASP A 376 -0.93 20.63 -20.96
C ASP A 376 -0.32 22.03 -21.03
N ILE A 377 -1.11 23.00 -21.48
CA ILE A 377 -0.69 24.41 -21.58
C ILE A 377 -0.54 25.09 -20.22
N HIS A 378 -1.07 24.48 -19.15
CA HIS A 378 -0.96 24.95 -17.77
C HIS A 378 0.19 24.28 -16.99
N SER A 379 1.00 23.47 -17.69
CA SER A 379 2.14 22.79 -17.08
C SER A 379 3.26 23.75 -16.67
N ASP A 380 3.99 23.39 -15.62
CA ASP A 380 5.19 24.09 -15.19
C ASP A 380 6.30 23.89 -16.25
N LEU A 381 6.93 24.98 -16.72
CA LEU A 381 8.04 24.98 -17.68
C LEU A 381 9.40 25.38 -17.05
N GLY A 382 9.44 25.39 -15.72
CA GLY A 382 10.61 25.66 -14.92
C GLY A 382 11.70 24.60 -15.09
N PHE A 383 12.86 24.88 -14.49
CA PHE A 383 13.99 23.96 -14.54
C PHE A 383 13.74 22.71 -13.70
N MET A 384 13.94 21.54 -14.31
CA MET A 384 14.26 20.31 -13.59
C MET A 384 15.70 20.34 -13.12
N ASN A 385 16.61 20.73 -14.02
CA ASN A 385 18.03 20.86 -13.74
C ASN A 385 18.58 22.06 -14.50
N SER A 386 18.94 23.10 -13.76
CA SER A 386 19.46 24.36 -14.32
C SER A 386 20.84 24.22 -14.95
N ILE A 387 21.62 23.19 -14.58
CA ILE A 387 22.96 22.94 -15.14
C ILE A 387 22.86 22.34 -16.54
N THR A 388 21.93 21.41 -16.75
CA THR A 388 21.71 20.76 -18.06
C THR A 388 20.70 21.52 -18.92
N ASN A 389 20.11 22.61 -18.40
CA ASN A 389 18.99 23.33 -18.99
C ASN A 389 17.74 22.45 -19.22
N ASP A 390 17.63 21.34 -18.48
CA ASP A 390 16.50 20.44 -18.57
C ASP A 390 15.28 21.04 -17.85
N ARG A 391 14.12 20.95 -18.49
CA ARG A 391 12.91 21.70 -18.11
C ARG A 391 11.70 20.79 -18.12
N TRP A 392 10.81 21.04 -17.17
CA TRP A 392 9.48 20.45 -17.20
C TRP A 392 8.74 20.88 -18.48
N GLY A 393 7.89 20.00 -19.01
CA GLY A 393 7.03 20.26 -20.17
C GLY A 393 7.75 20.39 -21.53
N ILE A 394 9.09 20.38 -21.60
CA ILE A 394 9.85 20.55 -22.85
C ILE A 394 10.63 19.29 -23.20
N ASN A 395 10.36 18.71 -24.37
CA ASN A 395 11.06 17.52 -24.85
C ASN A 395 12.39 17.87 -25.55
N LEU A 396 13.43 18.23 -24.80
CA LEU A 396 14.73 18.62 -25.37
C LEU A 396 15.46 17.49 -26.12
N ASN A 397 15.18 16.23 -25.77
CA ASN A 397 15.85 15.05 -26.34
C ASN A 397 15.04 14.39 -27.48
N GLY A 398 13.77 14.75 -27.66
CA GLY A 398 12.88 14.10 -28.62
C GLY A 398 12.57 12.64 -28.28
N THR A 399 12.58 12.24 -27.02
CA THR A 399 12.22 10.86 -26.61
C THR A 399 10.72 10.74 -26.35
N CYS A 400 10.25 9.59 -25.85
CA CYS A 400 8.89 9.50 -25.30
C CYS A 400 8.70 10.58 -24.24
N PHE A 401 7.48 11.10 -24.13
CA PHE A 401 7.16 12.17 -23.18
C PHE A 401 5.83 11.88 -22.48
N SER A 402 5.76 12.14 -21.18
CA SER A 402 4.52 12.03 -20.42
C SER A 402 3.55 13.14 -20.82
N ALA A 403 2.32 12.77 -21.15
CA ALA A 403 1.30 13.69 -21.59
C ALA A 403 0.08 13.65 -20.67
N ILE A 404 -0.64 14.76 -20.60
CA ILE A 404 -1.91 14.83 -19.89
C ILE A 404 -2.83 13.73 -20.41
N ASN A 405 -3.39 12.96 -19.48
CA ASN A 405 -4.40 11.98 -19.82
C ASN A 405 -5.76 12.69 -19.94
N SER A 406 -6.44 12.53 -21.07
CA SER A 406 -7.77 13.08 -21.30
C SER A 406 -8.85 12.50 -20.36
N TYR A 407 -8.56 11.41 -19.65
CA TYR A 407 -9.40 10.92 -18.56
C TYR A 407 -9.34 11.86 -17.36
N MET A 408 -10.29 12.79 -17.31
CA MET A 408 -10.41 13.80 -16.25
C MET A 408 -11.26 13.30 -15.06
N GLY A 409 -11.42 11.99 -14.89
CA GLY A 409 -12.26 11.37 -13.87
C GLY A 409 -13.68 11.00 -14.35
N GLU A 410 -14.56 10.64 -13.41
CA GLU A 410 -15.93 10.18 -13.71
C GLU A 410 -16.95 10.82 -12.75
N PHE A 411 -18.19 10.96 -13.21
CA PHE A 411 -19.30 11.35 -12.35
C PHE A 411 -19.91 10.08 -11.73
N ILE A 412 -19.77 9.94 -10.42
CA ILE A 412 -20.17 8.74 -9.67
C ILE A 412 -21.53 8.96 -9.04
N CYS A 413 -22.41 7.97 -9.16
CA CYS A 413 -23.76 8.01 -8.62
C CYS A 413 -24.14 6.71 -7.91
N SER A 414 -25.00 6.82 -6.91
CA SER A 414 -25.80 5.71 -6.43
C SER A 414 -26.75 5.22 -7.52
N ALA A 415 -27.15 3.93 -7.46
CA ALA A 415 -28.10 3.36 -8.40
C ALA A 415 -29.45 4.11 -8.35
N GLY A 416 -30.01 4.43 -9.51
CA GLY A 416 -31.31 5.10 -9.62
C GLY A 416 -31.33 6.57 -9.21
N ASN A 417 -30.17 7.22 -9.02
CA ASN A 417 -30.06 8.63 -8.69
C ASN A 417 -30.67 9.52 -9.80
N PRO A 418 -31.48 10.55 -9.45
CA PRO A 418 -32.17 11.37 -10.44
C PRO A 418 -31.31 12.48 -11.09
N ASP A 419 -30.05 12.66 -10.69
CA ASP A 419 -29.17 13.66 -11.31
C ASP A 419 -29.00 13.34 -12.82
N PRO A 420 -29.20 14.32 -13.71
CA PRO A 420 -29.17 14.10 -15.16
C PRO A 420 -27.78 13.68 -15.69
N ARG A 421 -26.72 13.85 -14.90
CA ARG A 421 -25.36 13.39 -15.23
C ARG A 421 -25.14 11.93 -14.87
N CYS A 422 -25.97 11.36 -14.00
CA CYS A 422 -25.97 9.92 -13.79
C CYS A 422 -26.45 9.24 -15.07
N LYS A 423 -25.70 8.24 -15.54
CA LYS A 423 -26.11 7.47 -16.73
C LYS A 423 -27.46 6.82 -16.44
N PRO A 424 -28.57 7.21 -17.11
CA PRO A 424 -29.85 6.59 -16.86
C PRO A 424 -29.76 5.14 -17.30
N LEU A 425 -29.97 4.21 -16.37
CA LEU A 425 -30.10 2.80 -16.69
C LEU A 425 -31.46 2.61 -17.34
N GLU A 426 -31.49 2.08 -18.57
CA GLU A 426 -32.76 1.72 -19.23
C GLU A 426 -33.58 0.81 -18.31
N GLY A 427 -34.70 1.32 -17.80
CA GLY A 427 -35.63 0.58 -16.94
C GLY A 427 -35.29 0.55 -15.45
N ALA A 428 -34.26 1.23 -14.95
CA ALA A 428 -34.06 1.38 -13.51
C ALA A 428 -35.16 2.25 -12.89
N GLN A 429 -35.71 1.80 -11.76
CA GLN A 429 -36.59 2.67 -10.98
C GLN A 429 -35.78 3.83 -10.41
N VAL A 430 -36.34 5.03 -10.47
CA VAL A 430 -35.80 6.19 -9.74
C VAL A 430 -35.83 5.82 -8.26
N ALA A 431 -34.65 5.73 -7.65
CA ALA A 431 -34.53 5.46 -6.23
C ALA A 431 -35.09 6.67 -5.46
N GLN A 432 -35.75 6.44 -4.32
CA GLN A 432 -36.08 7.54 -3.42
C GLN A 432 -34.77 8.19 -2.95
N GLU A 433 -34.71 9.52 -2.98
CA GLU A 433 -33.60 10.25 -2.36
C GLU A 433 -33.64 10.03 -0.85
N ASP A 434 -32.81 9.11 -0.37
CA ASP A 434 -32.54 8.87 1.04
C ASP A 434 -31.03 9.04 1.33
N GLU A 435 -30.61 8.75 2.56
CA GLU A 435 -29.21 8.87 3.01
C GLU A 435 -28.21 8.01 2.22
N SER A 436 -28.69 6.99 1.50
CA SER A 436 -27.87 6.13 0.63
C SER A 436 -27.66 6.72 -0.77
N SER A 437 -28.41 7.76 -1.13
CA SER A 437 -28.28 8.45 -2.41
C SER A 437 -27.07 9.39 -2.41
N PHE A 438 -26.22 9.26 -3.42
CA PHE A 438 -25.07 10.14 -3.63
C PHE A 438 -24.84 10.38 -5.12
N ALA A 439 -24.33 11.56 -5.45
CA ALA A 439 -23.90 11.91 -6.79
C ALA A 439 -22.79 12.97 -6.69
N PHE A 440 -21.59 12.62 -7.14
CA PHE A 440 -20.45 13.52 -7.08
C PHE A 440 -19.48 13.26 -8.23
N GLN A 441 -18.73 14.29 -8.58
CA GLN A 441 -17.62 14.19 -9.52
C GLN A 441 -16.35 13.80 -8.76
N LEU A 442 -15.48 13.00 -9.37
CA LEU A 442 -14.08 12.84 -8.96
C LEU A 442 -13.14 13.27 -10.09
N ASP A 443 -11.89 13.51 -9.76
CA ASP A 443 -10.83 13.75 -10.74
C ASP A 443 -9.76 12.66 -10.66
N ALA A 444 -9.15 12.38 -11.82
CA ALA A 444 -7.90 11.66 -11.92
C ALA A 444 -6.84 12.61 -12.50
N LEU A 445 -5.93 13.10 -11.66
CA LEU A 445 -4.81 13.93 -12.11
C LEU A 445 -3.75 12.98 -12.63
N SER A 446 -3.81 12.68 -13.92
CA SER A 446 -3.07 11.59 -14.53
C SER A 446 -2.19 12.04 -15.70
N ALA A 447 -1.11 11.30 -15.90
CA ALA A 447 -0.25 11.40 -17.07
C ALA A 447 -0.11 10.02 -17.73
N ASN A 448 -0.35 9.97 -19.04
CA ASN A 448 -0.03 8.81 -19.85
C ASN A 448 1.38 8.96 -20.39
N TRP A 449 2.23 7.96 -20.23
CA TRP A 449 3.57 7.96 -20.81
C TRP A 449 3.79 6.75 -21.71
N PRO A 450 4.23 6.96 -22.97
CA PRO A 450 4.56 5.87 -23.87
C PRO A 450 5.72 5.03 -23.33
N VAL A 451 5.59 3.71 -23.44
CA VAL A 451 6.57 2.76 -22.87
C VAL A 451 7.57 2.26 -23.92
N HIS A 452 8.80 2.05 -23.48
CA HIS A 452 9.82 1.32 -24.23
C HIS A 452 9.75 -0.18 -23.87
N MET A 453 10.19 -1.05 -24.78
CA MET A 453 10.01 -2.50 -24.67
C MET A 453 10.60 -3.14 -23.41
N ALA A 454 11.59 -2.51 -22.77
CA ALA A 454 12.18 -3.03 -21.53
C ALA A 454 11.13 -3.25 -20.42
N VAL A 455 10.03 -2.49 -20.38
CA VAL A 455 8.96 -2.74 -19.38
C VAL A 455 8.34 -4.13 -19.52
N TYR A 456 8.38 -4.73 -20.71
CA TYR A 456 7.87 -6.08 -20.98
C TYR A 456 8.98 -7.13 -20.98
N THR A 457 10.17 -6.80 -21.48
CA THR A 457 11.25 -7.78 -21.67
C THR A 457 12.22 -7.87 -20.49
N GLU A 458 12.21 -6.89 -19.58
CA GLU A 458 13.16 -6.75 -18.48
C GLU A 458 12.46 -6.29 -17.19
N PHE A 459 13.20 -6.26 -16.08
CA PHE A 459 12.75 -5.66 -14.83
C PHE A 459 13.16 -4.19 -14.78
N VAL A 460 12.18 -3.30 -14.62
CA VAL A 460 12.34 -1.85 -14.56
C VAL A 460 11.97 -1.32 -13.17
N GLU A 461 12.68 -0.30 -12.71
CA GLU A 461 12.43 0.37 -11.42
C GLU A 461 11.39 1.48 -11.56
N TYR A 462 10.26 1.33 -10.87
CA TYR A 462 9.17 2.28 -10.77
C TYR A 462 9.18 2.91 -9.38
N GLN A 463 9.15 4.24 -9.33
CA GLN A 463 9.32 4.98 -8.10
C GLN A 463 8.25 6.05 -7.93
N VAL A 464 7.73 6.17 -6.71
CA VAL A 464 6.87 7.28 -6.31
C VAL A 464 7.41 7.91 -5.03
N GLU A 465 7.75 9.19 -5.12
CA GLU A 465 8.06 10.03 -3.96
C GLU A 465 6.81 10.84 -3.59
N TRP A 466 6.28 10.61 -2.40
CA TRP A 466 5.08 11.25 -1.90
C TRP A 466 5.37 11.96 -0.59
N VAL A 467 5.17 13.28 -0.58
CA VAL A 467 5.26 14.12 0.62
C VAL A 467 3.87 14.73 0.87
N PRO A 468 3.25 14.47 2.04
CA PRO A 468 1.95 15.04 2.38
C PRO A 468 2.04 16.54 2.75
N GLY A 469 0.89 17.18 2.95
CA GLY A 469 0.79 18.56 3.42
C GLY A 469 0.79 19.62 2.31
N PRO A 470 0.61 20.90 2.66
CA PRO A 470 0.37 22.00 1.71
C PRO A 470 1.58 22.35 0.83
N ASN A 471 2.78 21.96 1.25
CA ASN A 471 4.02 22.16 0.49
C ASN A 471 4.57 20.84 -0.08
N GLY A 472 3.78 19.76 -0.01
CA GLY A 472 4.17 18.44 -0.47
C GLY A 472 4.04 18.25 -1.99
N HIS A 473 4.19 17.00 -2.44
CA HIS A 473 4.07 16.59 -3.84
C HIS A 473 3.87 15.07 -3.96
N VAL A 474 3.37 14.61 -5.09
CA VAL A 474 3.57 13.23 -5.57
C VAL A 474 4.41 13.30 -6.83
N ARG A 475 5.53 12.58 -6.89
CA ARG A 475 6.45 12.55 -8.03
C ARG A 475 6.70 11.11 -8.45
N TRP A 476 6.46 10.82 -9.71
CA TRP A 476 6.77 9.55 -10.35
C TRP A 476 8.11 9.62 -11.04
N MET A 477 8.90 8.56 -10.86
CA MET A 477 10.21 8.40 -11.47
C MET A 477 10.33 6.98 -12.02
N LEU A 478 11.16 6.84 -13.05
CA LEU A 478 11.51 5.59 -13.67
C LEU A 478 13.03 5.45 -13.61
N ALA A 479 13.52 4.50 -12.82
CA ALA A 479 14.95 4.31 -12.54
C ALA A 479 15.67 5.65 -12.20
N GLY A 480 15.07 6.44 -11.30
CA GLY A 480 15.59 7.73 -10.84
C GLY A 480 15.27 8.95 -11.72
N GLU A 481 14.81 8.75 -12.97
CA GLU A 481 14.46 9.85 -13.87
C GLU A 481 12.99 10.27 -13.69
N PRO A 482 12.67 11.56 -13.49
CA PRO A 482 11.28 12.00 -13.35
C PRO A 482 10.45 11.74 -14.61
N LEU A 483 9.19 11.35 -14.38
CA LEU A 483 8.16 11.27 -15.42
C LEU A 483 7.08 12.31 -15.21
N TYR A 484 6.58 12.46 -13.99
CA TYR A 484 5.46 13.34 -13.68
C TYR A 484 5.54 13.80 -12.22
N GLU A 485 5.05 14.98 -11.91
CA GLU A 485 4.94 15.48 -10.54
C GLU A 485 3.69 16.35 -10.39
N ILE A 486 2.95 16.10 -9.29
CA ILE A 486 1.83 16.91 -8.85
C ILE A 486 2.27 17.65 -7.58
N PRO A 487 2.59 18.95 -7.67
CA PRO A 487 2.78 19.76 -6.49
C PRO A 487 1.46 19.86 -5.70
N SER A 488 1.53 19.81 -4.36
CA SER A 488 0.35 19.98 -3.50
C SER A 488 -0.42 21.28 -3.77
N ARG A 489 0.28 22.32 -4.23
CA ARG A 489 -0.32 23.58 -4.65
C ARG A 489 -1.37 23.41 -5.76
N SER A 490 -1.20 22.45 -6.68
CA SER A 490 -2.13 22.22 -7.78
C SER A 490 -3.53 21.86 -7.27
N VAL A 491 -3.63 21.07 -6.20
CA VAL A 491 -4.92 20.63 -5.61
C VAL A 491 -5.41 21.53 -4.47
N THR A 492 -4.51 22.22 -3.77
CA THR A 492 -4.84 23.15 -2.67
C THR A 492 -5.14 24.57 -3.16
N HIS A 493 -4.76 24.93 -4.38
CA HIS A 493 -5.07 26.21 -5.02
C HIS A 493 -5.64 26.00 -6.42
N PRO A 494 -6.76 25.27 -6.57
CA PRO A 494 -7.38 25.07 -7.87
C PRO A 494 -7.98 26.40 -8.38
N PRO A 495 -8.12 26.59 -9.71
CA PRO A 495 -8.76 27.78 -10.26
C PRO A 495 -10.13 28.05 -9.65
N GLN A 496 -10.46 29.32 -9.48
CA GLN A 496 -11.73 29.79 -8.92
C GLN A 496 -12.42 30.73 -9.91
N GLY A 497 -13.74 30.60 -10.03
CA GLY A 497 -14.58 31.49 -10.81
C GLY A 497 -15.19 32.60 -9.93
N ALA A 498 -15.68 33.67 -10.55
CA ALA A 498 -16.32 34.77 -9.81
C ALA A 498 -17.61 34.34 -9.09
N SER A 499 -18.39 33.45 -9.70
CA SER A 499 -19.67 32.93 -9.19
C SER A 499 -19.70 31.42 -8.98
N VAL A 500 -18.67 30.71 -9.41
CA VAL A 500 -18.57 29.24 -9.32
C VAL A 500 -17.38 28.90 -8.44
N LYS A 501 -17.64 28.21 -7.33
CA LYS A 501 -16.60 27.73 -6.41
C LYS A 501 -16.03 26.40 -6.91
N ASN A 502 -14.71 26.26 -6.86
CA ASN A 502 -14.04 24.97 -7.08
C ASN A 502 -13.60 24.41 -5.72
N PRO A 503 -13.98 23.18 -5.34
CA PRO A 503 -13.61 22.61 -4.06
C PRO A 503 -12.08 22.54 -3.88
N ILE A 504 -11.60 23.20 -2.82
CA ILE A 504 -10.20 23.18 -2.41
C ILE A 504 -9.93 21.85 -1.70
N LYS A 505 -9.00 21.07 -2.26
CA LYS A 505 -8.64 19.75 -1.73
C LYS A 505 -7.41 19.85 -0.84
N VAL A 506 -7.15 18.80 -0.08
CA VAL A 506 -5.87 18.60 0.58
C VAL A 506 -4.99 17.67 -0.25
N MET A 507 -3.69 17.71 -0.01
CA MET A 507 -2.82 16.67 -0.54
C MET A 507 -3.22 15.30 0.02
N VAL A 508 -2.87 14.22 -0.66
CA VAL A 508 -3.09 12.87 -0.12
C VAL A 508 -2.39 12.76 1.24
N GLU A 509 -3.18 12.55 2.29
CA GLU A 509 -2.73 12.50 3.69
C GLU A 509 -3.21 11.24 4.44
N GLU A 510 -4.10 10.44 3.85
CA GLU A 510 -4.57 9.17 4.44
C GLU A 510 -3.42 8.16 4.58
N PRO A 511 -3.48 7.20 5.53
CA PRO A 511 -2.57 6.05 5.51
C PRO A 511 -2.94 5.13 4.33
N LEU A 512 -2.00 4.96 3.41
CA LEU A 512 -2.20 4.19 2.18
C LEU A 512 -1.62 2.78 2.31
N TYR A 513 -2.31 1.77 1.78
CA TYR A 513 -1.82 0.39 1.64
C TYR A 513 -1.54 0.06 0.17
N LEU A 514 -0.66 -0.90 -0.09
CA LEU A 514 -0.20 -1.30 -1.43
C LEU A 514 -1.11 -2.38 -2.03
N ILE A 515 -1.29 -2.31 -3.35
CA ILE A 515 -2.10 -3.23 -4.15
C ILE A 515 -1.37 -3.60 -5.43
N PHE A 516 -1.34 -4.89 -5.74
CA PHE A 516 -0.86 -5.42 -7.01
C PHE A 516 -1.96 -6.27 -7.65
N ASN A 517 -2.25 -6.05 -8.93
CA ASN A 517 -3.22 -6.86 -9.67
C ASN A 517 -2.86 -6.95 -11.15
N VAL A 518 -3.44 -7.94 -11.83
CA VAL A 518 -3.50 -7.99 -13.29
C VAL A 518 -4.95 -8.18 -13.70
N ALA A 519 -5.51 -7.14 -14.31
CA ALA A 519 -6.90 -7.07 -14.75
C ALA A 519 -7.03 -7.22 -16.28
N MET A 520 -8.27 -7.35 -16.76
CA MET A 520 -8.65 -7.22 -18.16
C MET A 520 -9.94 -6.44 -18.29
N SER A 521 -9.94 -5.33 -19.04
CA SER A 521 -11.14 -4.52 -19.22
C SER A 521 -11.57 -4.42 -20.68
N SER A 522 -12.89 -4.41 -20.89
CA SER A 522 -13.48 -4.12 -22.20
C SER A 522 -13.31 -2.65 -22.64
N LYS A 523 -12.87 -1.77 -21.75
CA LYS A 523 -12.66 -0.33 -22.03
C LYS A 523 -11.28 -0.01 -22.61
N TRP A 524 -10.32 -0.94 -22.58
CA TRP A 524 -8.90 -0.63 -22.87
C TRP A 524 -8.43 -0.76 -24.32
N GLY A 525 -9.36 -0.94 -25.26
CA GLY A 525 -9.10 -0.79 -26.70
C GLY A 525 -8.24 -1.89 -27.35
N ALA A 526 -7.49 -2.69 -26.58
CA ALA A 526 -6.80 -3.87 -27.06
C ALA A 526 -7.81 -4.98 -27.47
N GLN A 527 -7.54 -5.65 -28.60
CA GLN A 527 -8.26 -6.84 -29.02
C GLN A 527 -7.27 -7.93 -29.50
N PRO A 528 -7.23 -9.12 -28.86
CA PRO A 528 -7.99 -9.50 -27.65
C PRO A 528 -7.63 -8.64 -26.42
N PRO A 529 -8.43 -8.62 -25.35
CA PRO A 529 -9.61 -9.45 -25.07
C PRO A 529 -10.84 -9.15 -25.94
N ASN A 530 -11.71 -10.15 -26.09
CA ASN A 530 -13.03 -9.99 -26.70
C ASN A 530 -14.11 -9.87 -25.60
N PRO A 531 -14.78 -8.71 -25.45
CA PRO A 531 -15.78 -8.54 -24.40
C PRO A 531 -16.90 -9.59 -24.46
N LYS A 532 -17.20 -10.22 -23.33
CA LYS A 532 -18.22 -11.29 -23.18
C LYS A 532 -17.94 -12.57 -23.98
N HIS A 533 -16.73 -12.75 -24.47
CA HIS A 533 -16.31 -13.93 -25.23
C HIS A 533 -14.95 -14.46 -24.74
N PRO A 534 -14.61 -15.73 -25.05
CA PRO A 534 -13.25 -16.24 -24.85
C PRO A 534 -12.21 -15.40 -25.59
N CYS A 535 -10.93 -15.58 -25.26
CA CYS A 535 -9.85 -14.80 -25.87
C CYS A 535 -9.89 -14.84 -27.39
N ARG A 536 -10.16 -16.02 -27.97
CA ARG A 536 -10.18 -16.22 -29.43
C ARG A 536 -11.41 -15.67 -30.13
N GLY A 537 -12.44 -15.21 -29.41
CA GLY A 537 -13.68 -14.73 -30.01
C GLY A 537 -14.35 -15.84 -30.85
N ASP A 538 -14.49 -15.62 -32.15
CA ASP A 538 -15.01 -16.60 -33.12
C ASP A 538 -13.93 -17.55 -33.68
N GLY A 539 -12.65 -17.32 -33.35
CA GLY A 539 -11.51 -18.10 -33.80
C GLY A 539 -11.01 -17.78 -35.21
N MET A 540 -11.57 -16.77 -35.89
CA MET A 540 -11.24 -16.46 -37.28
C MET A 540 -10.04 -15.50 -37.44
N ASP A 541 -9.67 -14.75 -36.40
CA ASP A 541 -8.48 -13.89 -36.43
C ASP A 541 -7.21 -14.69 -36.05
N PRO A 542 -6.32 -14.98 -37.03
CA PRO A 542 -5.11 -15.77 -36.77
C PRO A 542 -4.10 -15.04 -35.86
N VAL A 543 -4.11 -13.71 -35.80
CA VAL A 543 -3.23 -12.96 -34.90
C VAL A 543 -3.76 -12.99 -33.48
N ALA A 544 -5.08 -12.82 -33.30
CA ALA A 544 -5.70 -12.98 -31.99
C ALA A 544 -5.46 -14.39 -31.43
N ASN A 545 -5.62 -15.43 -32.25
CA ASN A 545 -5.34 -16.81 -31.84
C ASN A 545 -3.92 -16.99 -31.32
N LYS A 546 -2.91 -16.46 -32.02
CA LYS A 546 -1.51 -16.51 -31.58
C LYS A 546 -1.24 -15.74 -30.28
N ILE A 547 -1.90 -14.60 -30.08
CA ILE A 547 -1.82 -13.85 -28.82
C ILE A 547 -2.47 -14.66 -27.69
N CYS A 548 -3.62 -15.28 -27.96
CA CYS A 548 -4.30 -16.15 -26.99
C CYS A 548 -3.49 -17.40 -26.64
N ASP A 549 -2.69 -17.93 -27.58
CA ASP A 549 -1.77 -19.04 -27.34
C ASP A 549 -0.58 -18.64 -26.44
N ALA A 550 -0.38 -17.34 -26.17
CA ALA A 550 0.66 -16.83 -25.28
C ALA A 550 0.22 -16.73 -23.81
N PHE A 551 -1.04 -17.02 -23.48
CA PHE A 551 -1.46 -17.17 -22.09
C PHE A 551 -0.92 -18.47 -21.46
N PRO A 552 -0.63 -18.50 -20.15
CA PRO A 552 -0.78 -17.40 -19.20
C PRO A 552 0.29 -16.30 -19.35
N MET A 553 -0.08 -15.07 -18.98
CA MET A 553 0.82 -13.92 -18.90
C MET A 553 1.09 -13.55 -17.44
N TYR A 554 2.27 -12.99 -17.15
CA TYR A 554 2.72 -12.77 -15.78
C TYR A 554 3.16 -11.33 -15.54
N LEU A 555 2.60 -10.68 -14.52
CA LEU A 555 3.24 -9.54 -13.86
C LEU A 555 4.25 -10.09 -12.86
N LYS A 556 5.52 -9.69 -12.97
CA LYS A 556 6.57 -10.09 -12.04
C LYS A 556 7.07 -8.89 -11.26
N ILE A 557 7.24 -9.02 -9.94
CA ILE A 557 7.80 -8.00 -9.05
C ILE A 557 8.99 -8.62 -8.33
N ASP A 558 10.17 -8.07 -8.57
CA ASP A 558 11.44 -8.49 -7.98
C ASP A 558 11.52 -8.05 -6.51
N TYR A 559 11.30 -6.76 -6.25
CA TYR A 559 11.24 -6.25 -4.89
C TYR A 559 10.27 -5.08 -4.75
N VAL A 560 9.87 -4.82 -3.51
CA VAL A 560 9.21 -3.59 -3.07
C VAL A 560 9.99 -3.04 -1.89
N ARG A 561 10.31 -1.75 -1.91
CA ARG A 561 11.01 -1.05 -0.82
C ARG A 561 10.34 0.28 -0.53
N VAL A 562 10.23 0.62 0.75
CA VAL A 562 9.61 1.86 1.21
C VAL A 562 10.55 2.59 2.15
N TYR A 563 10.73 3.89 1.91
CA TYR A 563 11.59 4.78 2.68
C TYR A 563 10.80 5.96 3.23
N GLN A 564 11.09 6.38 4.45
CA GLN A 564 10.44 7.54 5.08
C GLN A 564 11.45 8.43 5.84
N ASP A 565 11.11 9.71 5.99
CA ASP A 565 11.73 10.55 7.00
C ASP A 565 11.23 10.15 8.39
N LEU A 566 12.14 9.63 9.21
CA LEU A 566 11.88 9.23 10.60
C LEU A 566 12.25 10.33 11.62
N SER A 567 12.56 11.54 11.14
CA SER A 567 12.84 12.67 12.02
C SER A 567 11.61 13.01 12.88
N PRO A 568 11.78 13.53 14.11
CA PRO A 568 10.66 13.83 15.00
C PRO A 568 9.64 14.85 14.48
N ASN A 569 10.01 15.63 13.46
CA ASN A 569 9.16 16.68 12.87
C ASN A 569 8.56 16.25 11.53
N SER A 570 8.81 15.01 11.10
CA SER A 570 8.25 14.47 9.86
C SER A 570 6.73 14.41 9.94
N ALA A 571 6.07 14.78 8.84
CA ALA A 571 4.64 14.54 8.66
C ALA A 571 4.34 13.10 8.23
N MET A 572 5.38 12.30 7.95
CA MET A 572 5.24 10.91 7.56
C MET A 572 4.98 10.03 8.76
N SER A 573 4.25 8.94 8.54
CA SER A 573 4.03 7.94 9.57
C SER A 573 3.91 6.54 9.00
N LEU A 574 4.25 5.57 9.83
CA LEU A 574 4.16 4.16 9.52
C LEU A 574 3.00 3.53 10.29
N GLY A 575 2.17 2.77 9.60
CA GLY A 575 1.02 2.06 10.16
C GLY A 575 -0.32 2.56 9.65
N CYS A 576 -1.34 1.74 9.84
CA CYS A 576 -2.68 1.95 9.29
C CYS A 576 -3.57 2.86 10.14
N ASN A 577 -3.19 3.15 11.37
CA ASN A 577 -4.00 3.93 12.32
C ASN A 577 -3.20 5.06 12.99
N PRO A 578 -2.68 6.02 12.21
CA PRO A 578 -2.01 7.20 12.74
C PRO A 578 -2.98 8.09 13.53
N LYS A 579 -2.49 8.77 14.56
CA LYS A 579 -3.32 9.67 15.39
C LYS A 579 -3.97 10.79 14.59
N THR A 580 -3.30 11.28 13.55
CA THR A 580 -3.80 12.33 12.66
C THR A 580 -4.93 11.85 11.75
N HIS A 581 -4.95 10.56 11.43
CA HIS A 581 -5.85 9.95 10.45
C HIS A 581 -6.26 8.54 10.93
N PRO A 582 -7.00 8.41 12.06
CA PRO A 582 -7.37 7.11 12.61
C PRO A 582 -8.27 6.35 11.62
N THR A 583 -8.16 5.02 11.61
CA THR A 583 -8.99 4.12 10.79
C THR A 583 -9.47 2.88 11.54
N HIS A 584 -8.77 2.49 12.61
CA HIS A 584 -8.92 1.17 13.21
C HIS A 584 -10.33 0.93 13.77
N GLN A 585 -10.83 1.85 14.59
CA GLN A 585 -12.14 1.66 15.22
C GLN A 585 -13.28 1.72 14.18
N TRP A 586 -13.16 2.60 13.18
CA TRP A 586 -14.10 2.65 12.05
C TRP A 586 -14.20 1.34 11.28
N ILE A 587 -13.06 0.74 10.91
CA ILE A 587 -13.06 -0.54 10.20
C ILE A 587 -13.68 -1.65 11.06
N LEU A 588 -13.43 -1.67 12.37
CA LEU A 588 -14.03 -2.65 13.27
C LEU A 588 -15.55 -2.49 13.38
N ASP A 589 -16.03 -1.25 13.46
CA ASP A 589 -17.45 -0.94 13.58
C ASP A 589 -18.24 -1.23 12.29
N HIS A 590 -17.55 -1.36 11.15
CA HIS A 590 -18.12 -1.58 9.81
C HIS A 590 -17.53 -2.81 9.11
N LEU A 591 -17.02 -3.79 9.86
CA LEU A 591 -16.18 -4.87 9.32
C LEU A 591 -16.87 -5.67 8.19
N ASP A 592 -18.18 -5.82 8.25
CA ASP A 592 -19.00 -6.49 7.23
C ASP A 592 -18.94 -5.83 5.85
N GLU A 593 -18.53 -4.57 5.76
CA GLU A 593 -18.31 -3.85 4.51
C GLU A 593 -16.92 -4.12 3.89
N TYR A 594 -16.00 -4.68 4.68
CA TYR A 594 -14.61 -4.89 4.30
C TYR A 594 -14.26 -6.35 4.06
N GLU A 595 -15.10 -7.31 4.46
CA GLU A 595 -14.81 -8.74 4.28
C GLU A 595 -16.00 -9.56 3.78
N ASP A 596 -15.67 -10.73 3.24
CA ASP A 596 -16.64 -11.78 2.93
C ASP A 596 -16.06 -13.14 3.36
N GLU A 597 -16.77 -14.23 3.06
CA GLU A 597 -16.38 -15.57 3.51
C GLU A 597 -14.99 -15.99 3.07
N GLU A 598 -14.56 -15.58 1.87
CA GLU A 598 -13.27 -15.93 1.27
C GLU A 598 -12.18 -14.91 1.59
N ASN A 599 -12.55 -13.65 1.89
CA ASN A 599 -11.61 -12.53 1.96
C ASN A 599 -11.53 -11.88 3.35
N ARG A 600 -11.47 -12.68 4.42
CA ARG A 600 -11.48 -12.21 5.81
C ARG A 600 -10.26 -11.40 6.22
N LEU A 601 -10.46 -10.48 7.17
CA LEU A 601 -9.37 -9.87 7.93
C LEU A 601 -8.82 -10.90 8.93
N VAL A 602 -7.63 -11.44 8.65
CA VAL A 602 -6.97 -12.42 9.51
C VAL A 602 -5.72 -11.82 10.15
N GLU A 603 -5.72 -11.70 11.48
CA GLU A 603 -4.54 -11.30 12.23
C GLU A 603 -3.45 -12.37 12.11
N VAL A 604 -2.21 -11.94 11.86
CA VAL A 604 -1.06 -12.84 11.73
C VAL A 604 -0.16 -12.72 12.96
N HIS A 605 0.10 -13.87 13.59
CA HIS A 605 1.03 -14.00 14.70
C HIS A 605 2.36 -14.60 14.21
N GLY A 606 3.35 -13.76 13.94
CA GLY A 606 4.64 -14.17 13.38
C GLY A 606 4.69 -14.09 11.85
N LYS A 607 5.41 -15.02 11.22
CA LYS A 607 5.61 -15.18 9.77
C LYS A 607 6.48 -14.13 9.06
N ALA A 608 6.98 -13.10 9.76
CA ALA A 608 8.05 -12.28 9.19
C ALA A 608 9.30 -13.12 8.91
N PHE A 609 10.05 -12.74 7.89
CA PHE A 609 11.34 -13.35 7.59
C PHE A 609 12.35 -13.09 8.70
N CYS A 610 13.19 -14.09 8.99
CA CYS A 610 14.20 -14.02 10.04
C CYS A 610 15.44 -14.84 9.70
N ARG A 611 16.59 -14.41 10.25
CA ARG A 611 17.86 -15.14 10.20
C ARG A 611 18.14 -15.85 11.52
N SER A 612 17.64 -15.31 12.63
CA SER A 612 17.81 -15.87 13.96
C SER A 612 16.67 -15.49 14.90
N ASP A 613 16.59 -16.13 16.07
CA ASP A 613 15.63 -15.79 17.12
C ASP A 613 15.69 -14.30 17.53
N LEU A 614 16.82 -13.63 17.32
CA LEU A 614 17.01 -12.20 17.63
C LEU A 614 16.11 -11.28 16.78
N ASP A 615 15.70 -11.75 15.59
CA ASP A 615 14.80 -11.02 14.68
C ASP A 615 13.32 -11.19 15.08
N CYS A 616 13.03 -12.14 15.98
CA CYS A 616 11.68 -12.51 16.39
C CYS A 616 11.44 -12.29 17.89
N THR A 617 12.39 -11.67 18.59
CA THR A 617 12.30 -11.43 20.03
C THR A 617 12.62 -9.99 20.39
N ILE A 618 12.00 -9.50 21.46
CA ILE A 618 12.18 -8.11 21.91
C ILE A 618 13.57 -7.86 22.50
N GLN A 619 14.09 -6.65 22.29
CA GLN A 619 15.27 -6.16 22.99
C GLN A 619 14.96 -5.88 24.46
N THR A 620 15.77 -6.41 25.38
CA THR A 620 15.66 -6.11 26.82
C THR A 620 16.76 -5.14 27.27
N ALA A 621 16.39 -4.11 28.04
CA ALA A 621 17.25 -2.97 28.40
C ALA A 621 18.53 -3.28 29.21
N ARG A 622 18.85 -4.55 29.52
CA ARG A 622 19.96 -4.93 30.42
C ARG A 622 21.19 -5.56 29.75
N ARG A 623 21.28 -5.60 28.41
CA ARG A 623 22.50 -6.10 27.73
C ARG A 623 23.70 -5.15 27.68
N ARG A 624 23.62 -3.94 28.25
CA ARG A 624 24.72 -2.96 28.24
C ARG A 624 25.83 -3.16 29.29
N SER A 625 25.75 -4.12 30.21
CA SER A 625 26.82 -4.32 31.21
C SER A 625 27.11 -5.79 31.53
N THR A 626 28.32 -6.21 31.15
CA THR A 626 29.17 -7.21 31.82
C THR A 626 28.59 -8.60 32.16
N SER A 627 29.09 -9.60 31.42
CA SER A 627 29.51 -10.94 31.92
C SER A 627 28.49 -11.89 32.56
N LYS A 628 27.20 -11.58 32.63
CA LYS A 628 26.17 -12.55 33.09
C LYS A 628 25.00 -12.62 32.12
N LYS A 629 24.89 -13.76 31.41
CA LYS A 629 23.72 -14.15 30.62
C LYS A 629 22.51 -14.34 31.55
N VAL A 630 21.74 -13.29 31.79
CA VAL A 630 20.37 -13.42 32.32
C VAL A 630 19.47 -13.86 31.16
N PRO A 631 18.47 -14.75 31.35
CA PRO A 631 17.56 -15.13 30.28
C PRO A 631 16.84 -13.88 29.77
N GLY A 632 17.01 -13.55 28.49
CA GLY A 632 16.18 -12.56 27.81
C GLY A 632 14.73 -13.06 27.78
N ILE A 633 13.76 -12.14 27.72
CA ILE A 633 12.37 -12.51 27.45
C ILE A 633 12.33 -12.98 26.01
N LEU A 634 12.04 -14.26 25.81
CA LEU A 634 11.84 -14.84 24.49
C LEU A 634 10.38 -14.63 24.10
N THR A 635 10.11 -13.89 23.03
CA THR A 635 8.74 -13.61 22.55
C THR A 635 8.42 -14.34 21.24
N GLY A 636 9.44 -14.68 20.46
CA GLY A 636 9.34 -15.50 19.26
C GLY A 636 10.65 -16.24 18.95
N ARG A 637 10.58 -17.19 18.03
CA ARG A 637 11.71 -17.96 17.50
C ARG A 637 11.73 -17.89 15.99
N CYS A 638 12.90 -18.03 15.39
CA CYS A 638 13.05 -18.19 13.97
C CYS A 638 12.99 -19.67 13.59
N VAL A 639 11.92 -20.06 12.90
CA VAL A 639 11.67 -21.45 12.48
C VAL A 639 11.51 -21.46 10.97
N ASN A 640 12.37 -22.19 10.26
CA ASN A 640 12.38 -22.23 8.79
C ASN A 640 12.40 -20.83 8.16
N GLN A 641 13.29 -19.95 8.66
CA GLN A 641 13.43 -18.55 8.22
C GLN A 641 12.16 -17.69 8.41
N ARG A 642 11.20 -18.15 9.23
CA ARG A 642 9.97 -17.43 9.56
C ARG A 642 9.81 -17.29 11.08
N CYS A 643 9.38 -16.12 11.55
CA CYS A 643 9.12 -15.91 12.96
C CYS A 643 7.91 -16.74 13.42
N ALA A 644 8.02 -17.38 14.58
CA ALA A 644 6.93 -18.08 15.25
C ALA A 644 6.86 -17.60 16.70
N CYS A 645 5.71 -17.07 17.10
CA CYS A 645 5.53 -16.52 18.45
C CYS A 645 5.48 -17.65 19.47
N VAL A 646 6.16 -17.48 20.62
CA VAL A 646 6.26 -18.56 21.61
C VAL A 646 4.99 -18.76 22.44
N SER A 647 4.12 -17.74 22.47
CA SER A 647 2.85 -17.74 23.20
C SER A 647 1.87 -16.77 22.55
N GLY A 648 0.57 -16.99 22.77
CA GLY A 648 -0.50 -16.08 22.30
C GLY A 648 -0.56 -14.72 23.00
N THR A 649 0.38 -14.44 23.91
CA THR A 649 0.54 -13.10 24.54
C THR A 649 1.32 -12.13 23.67
N TRP A 650 1.96 -12.63 22.61
CA TRP A 650 2.70 -11.84 21.63
C TRP A 650 2.10 -12.06 20.23
N THR A 651 2.05 -10.97 19.47
CA THR A 651 1.48 -10.88 18.14
C THR A 651 2.38 -10.03 17.22
N GLY A 652 1.91 -9.80 16.01
CA GLY A 652 2.56 -9.07 14.95
C GLY A 652 3.59 -9.93 14.20
N PRO A 653 4.08 -9.43 13.06
CA PRO A 653 4.96 -10.18 12.17
C PRO A 653 6.22 -10.76 12.84
N ARG A 654 6.79 -10.02 13.79
CA ARG A 654 8.02 -10.38 14.50
C ARG A 654 7.81 -10.79 15.97
N CYS A 655 6.56 -11.00 16.41
CA CYS A 655 6.26 -11.39 17.79
C CYS A 655 6.75 -10.39 18.85
N ILE A 656 6.75 -9.11 18.51
CA ILE A 656 7.23 -8.00 19.37
C ILE A 656 6.09 -7.09 19.85
N ILE A 657 4.85 -7.42 19.50
CA ILE A 657 3.66 -6.66 19.88
C ILE A 657 2.92 -7.46 20.96
N PRO A 658 2.58 -6.88 22.12
CA PRO A 658 1.73 -7.58 23.09
C PRO A 658 0.31 -7.75 22.55
N SER A 659 -0.26 -8.97 22.61
CA SER A 659 -1.61 -9.25 22.09
C SER A 659 -2.73 -8.56 22.87
N ASN A 660 -2.44 -8.04 24.07
CA ASN A 660 -3.40 -7.28 24.87
C ASN A 660 -2.66 -6.11 25.56
N PRO A 661 -2.89 -4.85 25.17
CA PRO A 661 -2.09 -3.71 25.63
C PRO A 661 -2.20 -3.45 27.14
N SER A 662 -3.26 -3.94 27.79
CA SER A 662 -3.47 -3.89 29.24
C SER A 662 -2.75 -5.00 30.01
N ALA A 663 -2.22 -6.02 29.31
CA ALA A 663 -1.62 -7.22 29.90
C ALA A 663 -0.09 -7.14 30.00
N VAL A 664 0.46 -5.98 30.35
CA VAL A 664 1.84 -5.91 30.88
C VAL A 664 1.81 -6.47 32.31
N SER A 665 1.51 -7.76 32.43
CA SER A 665 1.68 -8.53 33.66
C SER A 665 3.03 -9.23 33.57
N PHE A 666 4.02 -8.68 34.24
CA PHE A 666 5.25 -9.41 34.52
C PHE A 666 4.96 -10.41 35.64
N GLY A 667 4.63 -11.66 35.27
CA GLY A 667 4.51 -12.75 36.23
C GLY A 667 4.17 -14.09 35.58
N PRO A 668 4.55 -15.22 36.21
CA PRO A 668 4.06 -16.53 35.79
C PRO A 668 2.52 -16.54 35.82
N PRO A 669 1.85 -17.37 34.98
CA PRO A 669 0.40 -17.42 34.88
C PRO A 669 -0.26 -17.37 36.26
N MET A 670 -1.36 -16.61 36.43
CA MET A 670 -2.02 -16.49 37.75
C MET A 670 -2.28 -17.85 38.39
N VAL A 671 -2.61 -18.86 37.57
CA VAL A 671 -2.79 -20.25 38.00
C VAL A 671 -1.50 -20.83 38.57
N LEU A 672 -0.36 -20.66 37.90
CA LEU A 672 0.95 -21.13 38.37
C LEU A 672 1.38 -20.40 39.64
N SER A 673 1.16 -19.08 39.70
CA SER A 673 1.43 -18.25 40.88
C SER A 673 0.54 -18.64 42.06
N ALA A 674 -0.74 -18.96 41.81
CA ALA A 674 -1.68 -19.46 42.81
C ALA A 674 -1.30 -20.87 43.27
N CYS A 675 -0.87 -21.75 42.37
CA CYS A 675 -0.39 -23.08 42.72
C CYS A 675 0.88 -23.01 43.59
N VAL A 676 1.88 -22.22 43.19
CA VAL A 676 3.12 -22.04 43.97
C VAL A 676 2.82 -21.36 45.30
N GLY A 677 1.97 -20.33 45.30
CA GLY A 677 1.51 -19.68 46.53
C GLY A 677 0.79 -20.64 47.47
N SER A 678 -0.09 -21.50 46.94
CA SER A 678 -0.80 -22.52 47.71
C SER A 678 0.16 -23.57 48.29
N VAL A 679 1.13 -24.04 47.49
CA VAL A 679 2.15 -24.99 47.95
C VAL A 679 3.01 -24.37 49.06
N LEU A 680 3.44 -23.12 48.91
CA LEU A 680 4.22 -22.43 49.94
C LEU A 680 3.38 -22.17 51.20
N PHE A 681 2.09 -21.86 51.05
CA PHE A 681 1.17 -21.68 52.18
C PHE A 681 0.96 -22.99 52.93
N VAL A 682 0.75 -24.10 52.22
CA VAL A 682 0.63 -25.44 52.82
C VAL A 682 1.94 -25.84 53.51
N LEU A 683 3.10 -25.62 52.89
CA LEU A 683 4.41 -25.89 53.49
C LEU A 683 4.64 -25.04 54.75
N GLY A 684 4.27 -23.76 54.72
CA GLY A 684 4.32 -22.87 55.88
C GLY A 684 3.37 -23.34 57.00
N PHE A 685 2.15 -23.75 56.65
CA PHE A 685 1.17 -24.25 57.61
C PHE A 685 1.61 -25.57 58.25
N VAL A 686 2.17 -26.49 57.46
CA VAL A 686 2.76 -27.76 57.94
C VAL A 686 3.97 -27.49 58.83
N SER A 687 4.81 -26.52 58.49
CA SER A 687 5.97 -26.12 59.32
C SER A 687 5.52 -25.51 60.65
N CYS A 688 4.50 -24.65 60.66
CA CYS A 688 3.90 -24.11 61.88
C CYS A 688 3.25 -25.19 62.75
N ILE A 689 2.55 -26.16 62.15
CA ILE A 689 1.99 -27.31 62.87
C ILE A 689 3.10 -28.18 63.46
N ALA A 690 4.17 -28.45 62.70
CA ALA A 690 5.33 -29.21 63.18
C ALA A 690 6.08 -28.52 64.33
N LEU A 691 6.05 -27.20 64.40
CA LEU A 691 6.60 -26.40 65.52
C LEU A 691 5.67 -26.33 66.73
N CYS A 692 4.36 -26.51 66.54
CA CYS A 692 3.36 -26.52 67.62
C CYS A 692 3.13 -27.91 68.24
N PHE A 693 3.67 -28.98 67.67
CA PHE A 693 3.69 -30.28 68.33
C PHE A 693 4.83 -30.31 69.37
N PRO A 694 4.54 -30.48 70.68
CA PRO A 694 5.60 -30.63 71.67
C PRO A 694 6.42 -31.89 71.35
N ARG A 695 7.73 -31.71 71.10
CA ARG A 695 8.72 -32.79 71.12
C ARG A 695 8.72 -33.39 72.52
N GLY A 696 7.87 -34.39 72.73
CA GLY A 696 7.89 -35.23 73.90
C GLY A 696 8.99 -36.27 73.79
N LYS A 697 9.93 -36.20 74.75
CA LYS A 697 10.93 -37.19 75.18
C LYS A 697 12.30 -37.09 74.51
N GLU A 698 13.15 -36.27 75.12
CA GLU A 698 14.55 -36.64 75.38
C GLU A 698 14.66 -36.93 76.88
N ASP A 699 14.87 -38.20 77.22
CA ASP A 699 15.59 -38.67 78.41
C ASP A 699 15.74 -40.19 78.23
N GLU A 700 16.86 -40.62 77.63
CA GLU A 700 17.66 -41.79 78.03
C GLU A 700 18.83 -42.07 77.05
N ALA A 701 20.00 -42.31 77.64
CA ALA A 701 21.24 -42.93 77.10
C ALA A 701 22.01 -42.11 76.05
N VAL A 702 23.15 -41.45 76.33
CA VAL A 702 24.41 -41.98 76.93
C VAL A 702 24.71 -43.40 76.46
N ASP A 703 25.22 -43.56 75.25
CA ASP A 703 26.47 -44.28 74.95
C ASP A 703 26.82 -44.14 73.46
N GLY A 704 28.10 -43.91 73.12
CA GLY A 704 28.57 -43.99 71.74
C GLY A 704 29.18 -42.73 71.11
N GLU A 705 29.54 -41.70 71.86
CA GLU A 705 30.35 -40.58 71.34
C GLU A 705 31.86 -40.80 71.59
N HIS A 706 32.39 -41.97 71.22
CA HIS A 706 33.84 -42.22 71.19
C HIS A 706 34.21 -42.92 69.89
N LYS A 707 34.95 -42.19 69.02
CA LYS A 707 35.27 -42.47 67.60
C LYS A 707 34.14 -41.96 66.70
N VAL A 708 34.16 -40.74 66.16
CA VAL A 708 34.85 -40.40 64.90
C VAL A 708 35.31 -38.91 64.88
N LYS A 709 35.59 -38.30 66.04
CA LYS A 709 36.43 -37.08 66.09
C LYS A 709 37.91 -37.45 65.98
N LYS A 710 38.34 -37.93 64.81
CA LYS A 710 39.75 -37.95 64.39
C LYS A 710 39.79 -38.18 62.89
N GLN A 711 40.42 -37.24 62.19
CA GLN A 711 40.72 -37.24 60.75
C GLN A 711 39.53 -36.81 59.87
N GLN A 712 39.60 -35.78 59.04
CA GLN A 712 40.73 -35.00 58.57
C GLN A 712 40.16 -33.75 57.89
N GLN A 713 40.07 -32.66 58.65
CA GLN A 713 40.14 -31.32 58.08
C GLN A 713 41.48 -30.76 58.58
N GLN A 714 42.23 -30.18 57.64
CA GLN A 714 43.56 -29.55 57.77
C GLN A 714 44.71 -30.36 57.19
N ARG A 715 45.16 -29.92 56.01
CA ARG A 715 46.49 -29.34 55.86
C ARG A 715 46.46 -28.35 54.69
N PRO A 716 47.12 -27.21 54.85
CA PRO A 716 48.26 -27.03 53.96
C PRO A 716 49.45 -26.46 54.71
N GLN A 717 50.65 -27.00 54.45
CA GLN A 717 51.80 -26.20 54.04
C GLN A 717 53.10 -27.05 53.99
N TYR A 718 53.77 -26.92 52.84
CA TYR A 718 55.22 -26.86 52.61
C TYR A 718 56.10 -28.08 52.91
N GLY A 719 56.33 -28.86 51.85
CA GLY A 719 57.60 -28.88 51.10
C GLY A 719 58.93 -28.95 51.86
N LEU A 720 59.64 -30.07 51.69
CA LEU A 720 61.08 -30.09 51.39
C LEU A 720 61.56 -31.53 51.07
N LEU A 721 62.51 -31.60 50.14
CA LEU A 721 63.43 -32.72 49.81
C LEU A 721 62.89 -33.78 48.84
N ARG A 722 63.32 -33.77 47.58
CA ARG A 722 64.61 -34.27 47.02
C ARG A 722 64.60 -35.78 46.74
N ARG A 723 64.75 -36.03 45.42
CA ARG A 723 65.56 -37.06 44.74
C ARG A 723 64.99 -38.47 44.54
N GLN A 724 64.97 -38.81 43.23
CA GLN A 724 65.44 -40.04 42.58
C GLN A 724 64.77 -41.33 43.04
N SER A 725 64.42 -42.31 42.22
CA SER A 725 64.58 -42.70 40.81
C SER A 725 63.67 -43.95 40.74
N SER A 726 62.90 -44.26 39.72
CA SER A 726 63.34 -44.94 38.51
C SER A 726 62.11 -45.64 37.92
N ARG A 727 62.00 -45.60 36.59
CA ARG A 727 61.47 -46.65 35.70
C ARG A 727 60.03 -47.17 35.94
N TYR A 728 59.12 -46.75 35.07
CA TYR A 728 58.35 -47.56 34.09
C TYR A 728 58.37 -49.11 34.24
N PRO A 729 57.36 -49.87 33.74
CA PRO A 729 56.28 -49.47 32.81
C PRO A 729 54.89 -50.16 32.94
N HIS A 730 53.99 -49.76 32.02
CA HIS A 730 52.95 -50.56 31.33
C HIS A 730 51.72 -51.02 32.16
N SER A 731 50.48 -51.01 31.67
CA SER A 731 49.88 -50.72 30.35
C SER A 731 48.34 -50.80 30.48
N SER A 732 47.60 -49.90 29.81
CA SER A 732 46.45 -50.17 28.90
C SER A 732 45.28 -51.09 29.35
N TRP A 733 44.00 -50.78 29.15
CA TRP A 733 43.26 -50.62 27.87
C TRP A 733 41.83 -50.10 28.20
N LEU A 734 41.37 -49.05 27.49
CA LEU A 734 40.23 -49.01 26.54
C LEU A 734 38.82 -49.04 27.17
N SER A 735 37.97 -48.03 26.95
CA SER A 735 37.17 -47.62 25.75
C SER A 735 35.71 -47.79 26.18
N GLU A 736 34.74 -46.94 25.88
CA GLU A 736 34.57 -45.87 24.90
C GLU A 736 33.52 -44.90 25.48
#